data_AF-A0A1V3S7H6-F1
#
_entry.id   AF-A0A1V3S7H6-F1
#
_cell.length_a   1.000
_cell.length_b   1.000
_cell.length_c   1.000
_cell.angle_alpha   90.00
_cell.angle_beta   90.00
_cell.angle_gamma   90.00
#
_symmetry.space_group_name_H-M   'P 1'
#
loop_
_entity.id
_entity.type
_entity.pdbx_description
1 polymer ?
#
loop_
_entity_poly.entity_id
_entity_poly.type
_entity_poly.pdbx_seq_one_letter_code
_entity_poly.pdbx_strand_id
1 'polypeptide(L)'
;MSEVKNNNSKAKVWAPPVFPASGRLPAEIRNVSDNHDKQTTEENRFRQKTNARGQKQHSACCHSLHISLFFDGTNNNEDNDTKKGHPSNIAKLFHASLQGPKAMQNGYFSYYMPGVGTPFPKIGELDYSEDGLKYATGGEDRINWALVQVASALSFALTRNGVDDVVAKTKVESMSTSKGPMMSIFGAGRRRQVMKGLLEPLRAYVPKTRPQVLGVKLYVYGFSRGAAEARTFITWLSQLFDTPDGAENPEQTLLGLPVSIEFLGLLDTVASVGIAHVTPFFAGHMDWADDTQLLPDAKTYPDFVKCCRHFVAAFEQRACFPLDSVRNEDGNYPRNTYEVVYPGVHSDVGGGYPKNDQGKARGGTDELVSQIVLHDLYAAAFAAGAPLQVPEAVLPKSLETEKRWRILSEATNTEFDVNPKVIERFNAWHHQTLQTVPPEDQDSIPTDGYHPQLLTTTVEDTLADQLGWITGWRIGRYANDLEKVDDRYRYNDSYKHQPFFKEAIEVTAYNTDEQRSAYEEAKRIALKNRQKEPAAAMNHPGPPIYEPQIDQTQLSQAATEFKHDYLDIDRKQTSWSGKFLDVVVRDSVYLLNENDEVRDHASIKAAGEQRNKQLFRDKFGRPSQDPGLALLVALFDDHIHDSRAWFMHDKLASRELWAGYFFYRMTYFGNENSRDLSPVVVAGRMLGVAVLAGATVYGIKRGGALGALGGLTAGMGAATIGYRVVDKVTGAVVPFLPGAEKILQPTRHIGQVVTEQKKQIALDDYLQRMERTDEMLRQAGSLVEPDGEVIS
;
A
#
# COMPACT_ATOMS: atom_id res chain seq x y z
N MET A 1 6.56 31.54 34.34
CA MET A 1 5.91 30.29 34.80
C MET A 1 5.95 29.33 33.64
N SER A 2 6.84 28.35 33.72
CA SER A 2 7.05 27.31 32.72
C SER A 2 5.89 26.32 32.80
N GLU A 3 5.03 26.34 31.79
CA GLU A 3 4.04 25.28 31.59
C GLU A 3 4.78 23.98 31.31
N VAL A 4 4.68 23.07 32.28
CA VAL A 4 4.98 21.66 32.14
C VAL A 4 4.04 21.13 31.05
N LYS A 5 4.55 20.94 29.82
CA LYS A 5 3.84 20.16 28.79
C LYS A 5 3.64 18.74 29.33
N ASN A 6 2.40 18.45 29.68
CA ASN A 6 1.96 17.16 30.17
C ASN A 6 2.18 16.08 29.09
N ASN A 7 2.54 14.87 29.55
CA ASN A 7 2.94 13.67 28.80
C ASN A 7 2.24 13.38 27.46
N ASN A 8 3.06 13.02 26.45
CA ASN A 8 2.72 12.40 25.16
C ASN A 8 1.66 11.28 25.26
N SER A 9 0.40 11.55 24.92
CA SER A 9 -0.54 10.48 24.55
C SER A 9 -0.71 10.43 23.04
N LYS A 10 -0.34 9.31 22.41
CA LYS A 10 -0.59 9.08 20.97
C LYS A 10 -2.10 9.17 20.67
N ALA A 11 -2.45 9.70 19.51
CA ALA A 11 -3.83 9.78 19.05
C ALA A 11 -4.43 8.38 18.87
N LYS A 12 -5.71 8.28 19.23
CA LYS A 12 -6.54 7.08 19.09
C LYS A 12 -6.97 6.91 17.63
N VAL A 13 -7.20 5.68 17.22
CA VAL A 13 -7.65 5.32 15.87
C VAL A 13 -9.18 5.25 15.80
N TRP A 14 -9.76 5.05 14.62
CA TRP A 14 -11.21 4.97 14.45
C TRP A 14 -11.67 3.58 14.02
N ALA A 15 -12.92 3.27 14.38
CA ALA A 15 -13.74 2.19 13.87
C ALA A 15 -14.59 2.67 12.69
N PRO A 16 -14.92 1.78 11.74
CA PRO A 16 -15.96 2.06 10.76
C PRO A 16 -17.31 2.19 11.47
N PRO A 17 -18.24 3.01 10.97
CA PRO A 17 -19.62 2.96 11.48
C PRO A 17 -20.26 1.60 11.17
N VAL A 18 -21.29 1.25 11.95
CA VAL A 18 -22.21 0.15 11.62
C VAL A 18 -22.70 0.31 10.19
N PHE A 19 -22.68 -0.78 9.43
CA PHE A 19 -23.03 -0.78 8.02
C PHE A 19 -24.55 -0.91 7.81
N PRO A 20 -25.19 -0.01 7.05
CA PRO A 20 -26.64 -0.02 6.84
C PRO A 20 -27.05 -1.13 5.85
N ALA A 21 -28.23 -1.70 6.07
CA ALA A 21 -28.79 -2.74 5.20
C ALA A 21 -29.01 -2.27 3.74
N SER A 22 -29.18 -0.96 3.52
CA SER A 22 -29.37 -0.35 2.20
C SER A 22 -28.05 -0.10 1.44
N GLY A 23 -26.89 -0.38 2.04
CA GLY A 23 -25.61 0.11 1.55
C GLY A 23 -25.47 1.63 1.66
N ARG A 24 -24.38 2.18 1.10
CA ARG A 24 -24.05 3.62 1.18
C ARG A 24 -24.02 4.38 -0.14
N LEU A 25 -24.58 3.82 -1.21
CA LEU A 25 -24.87 4.64 -2.40
C LEU A 25 -25.90 5.72 -2.03
N PRO A 26 -25.90 6.89 -2.67
CA PRO A 26 -26.79 7.99 -2.30
C PRO A 26 -28.25 7.57 -2.51
N ALA A 27 -29.07 7.74 -1.48
CA ALA A 27 -30.50 7.38 -1.50
C ALA A 27 -31.43 8.59 -1.69
N GLU A 28 -30.90 9.81 -1.55
CA GLU A 28 -31.67 11.05 -1.67
C GLU A 28 -31.05 12.01 -2.68
N ILE A 29 -31.92 12.75 -3.39
CA ILE A 29 -31.52 13.79 -4.35
C ILE A 29 -30.65 14.86 -3.68
N ARG A 30 -30.93 15.17 -2.40
CA ARG A 30 -30.19 16.17 -1.62
C ARG A 30 -28.70 15.82 -1.53
N ASN A 31 -28.35 14.56 -1.30
CA ASN A 31 -26.95 14.13 -1.21
C ASN A 31 -26.19 14.45 -2.51
N VAL A 32 -26.85 14.27 -3.65
CA VAL A 32 -26.28 14.58 -4.97
C VAL A 32 -26.17 16.09 -5.19
N SER A 33 -27.16 16.86 -4.75
CA SER A 33 -27.09 18.33 -4.78
C SER A 33 -25.95 18.86 -3.90
N ASP A 34 -25.80 18.37 -2.67
CA ASP A 34 -24.75 18.80 -1.74
C ASP A 34 -23.33 18.46 -2.27
N ASN A 35 -23.17 17.28 -2.90
CA ASN A 35 -21.94 16.91 -3.60
C ASN A 35 -21.65 17.85 -4.78
N HIS A 36 -22.65 18.13 -5.62
CA HIS A 36 -22.52 19.03 -6.76
C HIS A 36 -22.21 20.48 -6.34
N ASP A 37 -22.78 20.95 -5.22
CA ASP A 37 -22.51 22.28 -4.69
C ASP A 37 -21.06 22.42 -4.22
N LYS A 38 -20.48 21.37 -3.62
CA LYS A 38 -19.04 21.32 -3.29
C LYS A 38 -18.17 21.36 -4.54
N GLN A 39 -18.60 20.72 -5.62
CA GLN A 39 -17.86 20.77 -6.89
C GLN A 39 -17.83 22.20 -7.45
N THR A 40 -18.99 22.86 -7.50
CA THR A 40 -19.19 24.17 -8.14
C THR A 40 -18.96 25.38 -7.22
N THR A 41 -18.48 25.16 -5.99
CA THR A 41 -18.33 26.22 -4.97
C THR A 41 -17.49 27.41 -5.44
N GLU A 42 -16.34 27.20 -6.10
CA GLU A 42 -15.48 28.28 -6.57
C GLU A 42 -16.10 29.02 -7.75
N GLU A 43 -16.83 28.32 -8.63
CA GLU A 43 -17.57 28.94 -9.72
C GLU A 43 -18.65 29.87 -9.18
N ASN A 44 -19.43 29.39 -8.20
CA ASN A 44 -20.47 30.17 -7.56
C ASN A 44 -19.88 31.38 -6.85
N ARG A 45 -18.77 31.22 -6.13
CA ARG A 45 -18.03 32.32 -5.49
C ARG A 45 -17.51 33.31 -6.53
N PHE A 46 -16.97 32.84 -7.64
CA PHE A 46 -16.46 33.70 -8.72
C PHE A 46 -17.57 34.53 -9.36
N ARG A 47 -18.72 33.90 -9.68
CA ARG A 47 -19.91 34.57 -10.25
C ARG A 47 -20.51 35.61 -9.29
N GLN A 48 -20.34 35.43 -7.98
CA GLN A 48 -20.77 36.41 -6.97
C GLN A 48 -19.83 37.61 -6.81
N LYS A 49 -18.56 37.52 -7.24
CA LYS A 49 -17.61 38.65 -7.19
C LYS A 49 -18.03 39.77 -8.17
N THR A 50 -17.75 41.01 -7.79
CA THR A 50 -17.97 42.18 -8.64
C THR A 50 -16.79 42.43 -9.57
N ASN A 51 -17.07 42.70 -10.84
CA ASN A 51 -16.04 43.14 -11.80
C ASN A 51 -15.60 44.59 -11.54
N ALA A 52 -14.66 45.11 -12.34
CA ALA A 52 -14.16 46.49 -12.24
C ALA A 52 -15.23 47.59 -12.40
N ARG A 53 -16.45 47.24 -12.82
CA ARG A 53 -17.62 48.14 -12.93
C ARG A 53 -18.61 47.99 -11.76
N GLY A 54 -18.25 47.23 -10.72
CA GLY A 54 -19.10 46.98 -9.56
C GLY A 54 -20.24 45.99 -9.80
N GLN A 55 -20.27 45.30 -10.94
CA GLN A 55 -21.36 44.38 -11.30
C GLN A 55 -21.00 42.93 -10.97
N LYS A 56 -21.96 42.18 -10.40
CA LYS A 56 -21.80 40.73 -10.18
C LYS A 56 -21.64 40.00 -11.51
N GLN A 57 -20.76 39.00 -11.52
CA GLN A 57 -20.37 38.26 -12.73
C GLN A 57 -21.25 37.02 -12.96
N HIS A 58 -22.58 37.15 -12.82
CA HIS A 58 -23.51 36.02 -12.88
C HIS A 58 -23.46 35.21 -14.18
N SER A 59 -23.15 35.87 -15.31
CA SER A 59 -23.05 35.24 -16.64
C SER A 59 -21.63 34.83 -17.03
N ALA A 60 -20.65 34.93 -16.13
CA ALA A 60 -19.29 34.55 -16.45
C ALA A 60 -19.17 33.04 -16.65
N CYS A 61 -18.68 32.67 -17.83
CA CYS A 61 -18.37 31.30 -18.20
C CYS A 61 -17.04 30.90 -17.54
N CYS A 62 -17.10 30.10 -16.48
CA CYS A 62 -15.98 29.66 -15.67
C CYS A 62 -16.20 28.22 -15.18
N HIS A 63 -15.11 27.51 -14.90
CA HIS A 63 -15.16 26.18 -14.31
C HIS A 63 -13.91 25.84 -13.48
N SER A 64 -14.06 24.95 -12.51
CA SER A 64 -12.94 24.30 -11.83
C SER A 64 -12.59 22.99 -12.56
N LEU A 65 -11.32 22.56 -12.50
CA LEU A 65 -10.95 21.22 -12.96
C LEU A 65 -11.09 20.23 -11.81
N HIS A 66 -11.73 19.10 -12.07
CA HIS A 66 -11.90 17.99 -11.14
C HIS A 66 -11.16 16.79 -11.70
N ILE A 67 -10.01 16.45 -11.12
CA ILE A 67 -9.14 15.40 -11.62
C ILE A 67 -9.11 14.27 -10.60
N SER A 68 -9.59 13.09 -10.99
CA SER A 68 -9.55 11.88 -10.17
C SER A 68 -8.40 10.98 -10.62
N LEU A 69 -7.58 10.51 -9.67
CA LEU A 69 -6.40 9.69 -9.89
C LEU A 69 -6.53 8.39 -9.07
N PHE A 70 -6.49 7.24 -9.73
CA PHE A 70 -6.71 5.93 -9.13
C PHE A 70 -5.46 5.05 -9.27
N PHE A 71 -4.72 4.85 -8.18
CA PHE A 71 -3.50 4.03 -8.13
C PHE A 71 -3.82 2.64 -7.56
N ASP A 72 -3.84 1.61 -8.41
CA ASP A 72 -4.26 0.29 -7.94
C ASP A 72 -3.13 -0.48 -7.20
N GLY A 73 -3.53 -1.51 -6.46
CA GLY A 73 -2.64 -2.35 -5.65
C GLY A 73 -1.75 -3.28 -6.47
N THR A 74 -0.70 -3.79 -5.84
CA THR A 74 0.24 -4.73 -6.47
C THR A 74 -0.53 -5.87 -7.13
N ASN A 75 -0.16 -6.21 -8.38
CA ASN A 75 -0.82 -7.24 -9.19
C ASN A 75 -2.27 -6.94 -9.63
N ASN A 76 -2.83 -5.77 -9.34
CA ASN A 76 -4.18 -5.40 -9.78
C ASN A 76 -4.17 -4.61 -11.09
N ASN A 77 -5.05 -5.01 -12.01
CA ASN A 77 -5.18 -4.41 -13.33
C ASN A 77 -6.64 -4.45 -13.78
N GLU A 78 -7.31 -3.29 -13.77
CA GLU A 78 -8.72 -3.13 -14.13
C GLU A 78 -9.10 -3.88 -15.42
N ASP A 79 -8.40 -3.66 -16.53
CA ASP A 79 -8.75 -4.30 -17.81
C ASP A 79 -8.72 -5.84 -17.75
N ASN A 80 -7.82 -6.44 -16.96
CA ASN A 80 -7.76 -7.89 -16.76
C ASN A 80 -8.76 -8.38 -15.72
N ASP A 81 -8.79 -7.73 -14.57
CA ASP A 81 -9.46 -8.21 -13.36
C ASP A 81 -10.97 -7.99 -13.45
N THR A 82 -11.42 -6.90 -14.09
CA THR A 82 -12.83 -6.66 -14.40
C THR A 82 -13.37 -7.75 -15.33
N LYS A 83 -12.62 -8.12 -16.39
CA LYS A 83 -13.02 -9.20 -17.32
C LYS A 83 -13.13 -10.57 -16.63
N LYS A 84 -12.37 -10.77 -15.56
CA LYS A 84 -12.40 -11.99 -14.75
C LYS A 84 -13.37 -11.90 -13.56
N GLY A 85 -14.06 -10.78 -13.39
CA GLY A 85 -15.08 -10.58 -12.37
C GLY A 85 -14.52 -10.39 -10.96
N HIS A 86 -13.29 -9.90 -10.81
CA HIS A 86 -12.67 -9.62 -9.51
C HIS A 86 -11.87 -8.30 -9.45
N PRO A 87 -12.42 -7.17 -9.95
CA PRO A 87 -11.73 -5.88 -9.85
C PRO A 87 -11.50 -5.47 -8.40
N SER A 88 -10.42 -4.71 -8.16
CA SER A 88 -10.13 -4.08 -6.87
C SER A 88 -11.19 -3.01 -6.53
N ASN A 89 -11.20 -2.53 -5.28
CA ASN A 89 -12.04 -1.40 -4.90
C ASN A 89 -11.62 -0.10 -5.58
N ILE A 90 -10.34 0.03 -5.96
CA ILE A 90 -9.84 1.19 -6.73
C ILE A 90 -10.38 1.17 -8.15
N ALA A 91 -10.38 0.01 -8.82
CA ALA A 91 -10.96 -0.16 -10.14
C ALA A 91 -12.48 0.08 -10.13
N LYS A 92 -13.22 -0.49 -9.18
CA LYS A 92 -14.67 -0.26 -9.02
C LYS A 92 -15.00 1.23 -8.80
N LEU A 93 -14.21 1.93 -7.99
CA LEU A 93 -14.39 3.37 -7.78
C LEU A 93 -14.02 4.20 -9.03
N PHE A 94 -13.03 3.74 -9.80
CA PHE A 94 -12.71 4.32 -11.11
C PHE A 94 -13.89 4.15 -12.10
N HIS A 95 -14.51 2.97 -12.17
CA HIS A 95 -15.71 2.76 -12.99
C HIS A 95 -16.87 3.70 -12.58
N ALA A 96 -17.01 3.93 -11.28
CA ALA A 96 -18.00 4.84 -10.71
C ALA A 96 -17.60 6.32 -10.81
N SER A 97 -16.46 6.69 -11.39
CA SER A 97 -16.06 8.09 -11.55
C SER A 97 -16.76 8.78 -12.73
N LEU A 98 -16.94 10.10 -12.67
CA LEU A 98 -17.44 10.87 -13.81
C LEU A 98 -16.41 10.84 -14.94
N GLN A 99 -16.79 10.30 -16.10
CA GLN A 99 -15.86 10.02 -17.19
C GLN A 99 -16.46 10.25 -18.58
N GLY A 100 -15.58 10.24 -19.59
CA GLY A 100 -15.93 10.36 -21.00
C GLY A 100 -15.78 11.77 -21.58
N PRO A 101 -15.91 11.93 -22.91
CA PRO A 101 -15.57 13.19 -23.60
C PRO A 101 -16.37 14.40 -23.14
N LYS A 102 -17.66 14.20 -22.81
CA LYS A 102 -18.51 15.30 -22.31
C LYS A 102 -18.13 15.71 -20.89
N ALA A 103 -17.85 14.76 -20.00
CA ALA A 103 -17.34 15.06 -18.66
C ALA A 103 -16.03 15.86 -18.75
N MET A 104 -15.11 15.41 -19.61
CA MET A 104 -13.82 16.07 -19.87
C MET A 104 -13.97 17.51 -20.40
N GLN A 105 -14.90 17.75 -21.31
CA GLN A 105 -15.20 19.10 -21.81
C GLN A 105 -15.71 20.05 -20.72
N ASN A 106 -16.37 19.49 -19.69
CA ASN A 106 -16.89 20.21 -18.52
C ASN A 106 -15.88 20.27 -17.35
N GLY A 107 -14.65 19.80 -17.55
CA GLY A 107 -13.58 19.89 -16.54
C GLY A 107 -13.46 18.68 -15.61
N TYR A 108 -14.13 17.56 -15.90
CA TYR A 108 -14.03 16.32 -15.12
C TYR A 108 -13.12 15.32 -15.83
N PHE A 109 -12.02 14.94 -15.17
CA PHE A 109 -11.02 14.02 -15.67
C PHE A 109 -10.86 12.84 -14.71
N SER A 110 -10.62 11.66 -15.25
CA SER A 110 -10.41 10.44 -14.48
C SER A 110 -9.29 9.64 -15.11
N TYR A 111 -8.30 9.23 -14.31
CA TYR A 111 -7.13 8.48 -14.75
C TYR A 111 -6.87 7.31 -13.82
N TYR A 112 -6.71 6.12 -14.42
CA TYR A 112 -6.38 4.89 -13.74
C TYR A 112 -4.93 4.51 -14.01
N MET A 113 -4.20 4.19 -12.94
CA MET A 113 -2.84 3.69 -12.95
C MET A 113 -2.89 2.23 -12.47
N PRO A 114 -2.62 1.24 -13.34
CA PRO A 114 -2.61 -0.16 -12.94
C PRO A 114 -1.50 -0.41 -11.92
N GLY A 115 -1.68 -1.40 -11.06
CA GLY A 115 -0.73 -1.71 -10.01
C GLY A 115 0.62 -2.19 -10.52
N VAL A 116 1.66 -2.01 -9.68
CA VAL A 116 3.00 -2.55 -9.95
C VAL A 116 2.97 -4.07 -10.13
N GLY A 117 3.84 -4.56 -11.02
CA GLY A 117 3.87 -5.97 -11.43
C GLY A 117 2.87 -6.33 -12.53
N THR A 118 2.01 -5.39 -12.95
CA THR A 118 1.09 -5.58 -14.09
C THR A 118 1.48 -4.71 -15.30
N PRO A 119 1.04 -5.06 -16.52
CA PRO A 119 1.30 -4.27 -17.72
C PRO A 119 0.75 -2.86 -17.60
N PHE A 120 1.60 -1.89 -17.90
CA PHE A 120 1.23 -0.50 -18.12
C PHE A 120 1.88 0.02 -19.40
N PRO A 121 1.30 -0.29 -20.59
CA PRO A 121 1.94 0.03 -21.86
C PRO A 121 2.27 1.51 -22.06
N LYS A 122 1.49 2.40 -21.43
CA LYS A 122 1.66 3.85 -21.50
C LYS A 122 2.98 4.35 -20.89
N ILE A 123 3.58 3.58 -19.97
CA ILE A 123 4.94 3.85 -19.45
C ILE A 123 5.97 2.87 -20.03
N GLY A 124 5.59 2.01 -20.97
CA GLY A 124 6.48 1.04 -21.61
C GLY A 124 6.55 -0.33 -20.94
N GLU A 125 5.76 -0.58 -19.89
CA GLU A 125 5.64 -1.90 -19.28
C GLU A 125 4.61 -2.74 -20.03
N LEU A 126 5.05 -3.74 -20.79
CA LEU A 126 4.17 -4.53 -21.65
C LEU A 126 3.74 -5.87 -21.03
N ASP A 127 4.39 -6.32 -19.96
CA ASP A 127 4.21 -7.65 -19.40
C ASP A 127 4.01 -7.59 -17.88
N TYR A 128 3.34 -8.60 -17.34
CA TYR A 128 3.39 -8.86 -15.89
C TYR A 128 4.82 -9.20 -15.49
N SER A 129 5.26 -8.67 -14.37
CA SER A 129 6.66 -8.75 -13.93
C SER A 129 6.76 -9.24 -12.50
N GLU A 130 7.51 -10.32 -12.29
CA GLU A 130 7.84 -10.82 -10.96
C GLU A 130 8.64 -9.79 -10.15
N ASP A 131 9.55 -9.07 -10.81
CA ASP A 131 10.32 -8.00 -10.18
C ASP A 131 9.42 -6.82 -9.79
N GLY A 132 8.36 -6.56 -10.56
CA GLY A 132 7.34 -5.59 -10.19
C GLY A 132 6.51 -6.03 -8.98
N LEU A 133 6.23 -7.33 -8.84
CA LEU A 133 5.55 -7.87 -7.66
C LEU A 133 6.44 -7.85 -6.41
N LYS A 134 7.72 -8.19 -6.56
CA LYS A 134 8.67 -8.32 -5.44
C LYS A 134 9.26 -6.97 -5.03
N TYR A 135 9.62 -6.13 -5.99
CA TYR A 135 10.40 -4.91 -5.75
C TYR A 135 9.66 -3.63 -6.18
N ALA A 136 8.38 -3.72 -6.59
CA ALA A 136 7.61 -2.58 -7.10
C ALA A 136 8.34 -1.73 -8.14
N THR A 137 9.16 -2.39 -8.98
CA THR A 137 9.73 -1.76 -10.16
C THR A 137 8.58 -1.16 -10.98
N GLY A 138 8.71 0.12 -11.34
CA GLY A 138 7.68 0.86 -12.06
C GLY A 138 6.79 1.77 -11.21
N GLY A 139 6.92 1.77 -9.88
CA GLY A 139 6.14 2.66 -9.00
C GLY A 139 6.43 4.15 -9.25
N GLU A 140 7.72 4.53 -9.35
CA GLU A 140 8.12 5.90 -9.70
C GLU A 140 7.50 6.37 -11.02
N ASP A 141 7.51 5.52 -12.05
CA ASP A 141 7.00 5.87 -13.37
C ASP A 141 5.47 6.01 -13.39
N ARG A 142 4.73 5.26 -12.55
CA ARG A 142 3.28 5.43 -12.31
C ARG A 142 2.98 6.77 -11.64
N ILE A 143 3.79 7.18 -10.66
CA ILE A 143 3.67 8.48 -9.98
C ILE A 143 3.95 9.63 -10.98
N ASN A 144 5.04 9.52 -11.73
CA ASN A 144 5.41 10.49 -12.76
C ASN A 144 4.35 10.59 -13.85
N TRP A 145 3.76 9.45 -14.25
CA TRP A 145 2.62 9.43 -15.18
C TRP A 145 1.45 10.26 -14.65
N ALA A 146 1.06 10.09 -13.38
CA ALA A 146 0.00 10.88 -12.78
C ALA A 146 0.30 12.39 -12.77
N LEU A 147 1.54 12.82 -12.50
CA LEU A 147 1.96 14.22 -12.63
C LEU A 147 1.77 14.74 -14.06
N VAL A 148 2.19 13.97 -15.06
CA VAL A 148 1.99 14.30 -16.47
C VAL A 148 0.51 14.37 -16.83
N GLN A 149 -0.35 13.51 -16.27
CA GLN A 149 -1.79 13.56 -16.50
C GLN A 149 -2.44 14.83 -15.92
N VAL A 150 -1.95 15.36 -14.78
CA VAL A 150 -2.38 16.67 -14.28
C VAL A 150 -2.04 17.79 -15.28
N ALA A 151 -0.82 17.78 -15.83
CA ALA A 151 -0.45 18.73 -16.88
C ALA A 151 -1.27 18.53 -18.17
N SER A 152 -1.60 17.29 -18.52
CA SER A 152 -2.43 16.94 -19.68
C SER A 152 -3.86 17.47 -19.52
N ALA A 153 -4.47 17.34 -18.34
CA ALA A 153 -5.79 17.89 -18.04
C ALA A 153 -5.82 19.43 -18.13
N LEU A 154 -4.78 20.10 -17.59
CA LEU A 154 -4.61 21.55 -17.72
C LEU A 154 -4.45 21.97 -19.19
N SER A 155 -3.61 21.26 -19.95
CA SER A 155 -3.43 21.48 -21.39
C SER A 155 -4.75 21.36 -22.14
N PHE A 156 -5.52 20.30 -21.88
CA PHE A 156 -6.82 20.09 -22.51
C PHE A 156 -7.82 21.19 -22.15
N ALA A 157 -7.89 21.59 -20.88
CA ALA A 157 -8.78 22.65 -20.44
C ALA A 157 -8.46 23.99 -21.11
N LEU A 158 -7.17 24.31 -21.27
CA LEU A 158 -6.71 25.59 -21.80
C LEU A 158 -6.68 25.66 -23.33
N THR A 159 -6.37 24.56 -24.01
CA THR A 159 -6.09 24.53 -25.46
C THR A 159 -6.97 23.58 -26.26
N ARG A 160 -7.78 22.75 -25.59
CA ARG A 160 -8.53 21.61 -26.16
C ARG A 160 -7.65 20.48 -26.73
N ASN A 161 -6.34 20.52 -26.45
CA ASN A 161 -5.39 19.46 -26.76
C ASN A 161 -4.72 19.00 -25.46
N GLY A 162 -4.85 17.71 -25.14
CA GLY A 162 -4.09 17.07 -24.07
C GLY A 162 -2.64 16.79 -24.47
N VAL A 163 -1.86 16.23 -23.56
CA VAL A 163 -0.56 15.63 -23.88
C VAL A 163 -0.83 14.23 -24.43
N ASP A 164 -0.33 13.96 -25.64
CA ASP A 164 -0.41 12.63 -26.28
C ASP A 164 0.35 11.57 -25.48
N ASP A 165 -0.15 10.33 -25.44
CA ASP A 165 0.41 9.24 -24.64
C ASP A 165 1.90 8.95 -25.00
N VAL A 166 2.32 9.11 -26.27
CA VAL A 166 3.73 8.92 -26.69
C VAL A 166 4.62 10.04 -26.12
N VAL A 167 4.12 11.28 -26.12
CA VAL A 167 4.81 12.42 -25.52
C VAL A 167 4.87 12.24 -24.00
N ALA A 168 3.76 11.85 -23.38
CA ALA A 168 3.65 11.62 -21.94
C ALA A 168 4.65 10.55 -21.48
N LYS A 169 4.74 9.42 -22.20
CA LYS A 169 5.75 8.39 -21.96
C LYS A 169 7.16 8.96 -21.96
N THR A 170 7.51 9.73 -22.99
CA THR A 170 8.83 10.38 -23.09
C THR A 170 9.11 11.32 -21.91
N LYS A 171 8.08 12.01 -21.39
CA LYS A 171 8.20 12.86 -20.21
C LYS A 171 8.40 12.05 -18.93
N VAL A 172 7.66 10.96 -18.75
CA VAL A 172 7.87 10.02 -17.63
C VAL A 172 9.29 9.48 -17.64
N GLU A 173 9.79 9.03 -18.78
CA GLU A 173 11.17 8.56 -18.93
C GLU A 173 12.22 9.64 -18.59
N SER A 174 11.90 10.92 -18.83
CA SER A 174 12.77 12.06 -18.49
C SER A 174 12.75 12.40 -17.00
N MET A 175 11.66 12.05 -16.29
CA MET A 175 11.54 12.22 -14.84
C MET A 175 12.17 11.06 -14.06
N SER A 176 12.18 9.85 -14.66
CA SER A 176 12.63 8.61 -14.02
C SER A 176 14.08 8.68 -13.50
N THR A 177 14.30 8.08 -12.35
CA THR A 177 15.61 7.97 -11.69
C THR A 177 16.22 6.58 -11.85
N SER A 178 15.46 5.62 -12.39
CA SER A 178 15.88 4.23 -12.61
C SER A 178 17.03 4.03 -13.61
N LYS A 179 17.34 5.00 -14.47
CA LYS A 179 18.28 4.85 -15.61
C LYS A 179 19.75 5.18 -15.29
N GLY A 180 20.15 5.37 -14.03
CA GLY A 180 21.57 5.51 -13.70
C GLY A 180 21.90 5.80 -12.23
N PRO A 181 23.18 5.69 -11.84
CA PRO A 181 23.65 6.01 -10.49
C PRO A 181 23.51 7.51 -10.20
N MET A 182 23.24 7.90 -8.95
CA MET A 182 22.98 9.28 -8.49
C MET A 182 21.70 9.98 -8.97
N MET A 183 20.81 9.29 -9.68
CA MET A 183 19.63 9.96 -10.27
C MET A 183 18.54 10.28 -9.24
N SER A 184 18.47 9.54 -8.13
CA SER A 184 17.46 9.74 -7.06
C SER A 184 17.56 11.13 -6.40
N ILE A 185 18.78 11.65 -6.19
CA ILE A 185 19.03 12.99 -5.62
C ILE A 185 18.52 14.11 -6.56
N PHE A 186 18.55 13.88 -7.87
CA PHE A 186 18.09 14.85 -8.88
C PHE A 186 16.61 14.69 -9.26
N GLY A 187 15.90 13.69 -8.71
CA GLY A 187 14.52 13.37 -9.09
C GLY A 187 13.57 14.56 -8.98
N ALA A 188 13.62 15.30 -7.87
CA ALA A 188 12.78 16.48 -7.66
C ALA A 188 13.05 17.58 -8.70
N GLY A 189 14.33 17.88 -8.98
CA GLY A 189 14.74 18.87 -9.97
C GLY A 189 14.28 18.50 -11.38
N ARG A 190 14.38 17.21 -11.75
CA ARG A 190 13.91 16.70 -13.05
C ARG A 190 12.42 16.79 -13.20
N ARG A 191 11.66 16.31 -12.21
CA ARG A 191 10.20 16.43 -12.19
C ARG A 191 9.77 17.88 -12.37
N ARG A 192 10.37 18.79 -11.60
CA ARG A 192 10.13 20.24 -11.72
C ARG A 192 10.48 20.78 -13.11
N GLN A 193 11.63 20.44 -13.68
CA GLN A 193 12.03 20.89 -15.02
C GLN A 193 11.06 20.39 -16.10
N VAL A 194 10.70 19.11 -16.07
CA VAL A 194 9.80 18.50 -17.05
C VAL A 194 8.39 19.08 -16.93
N MET A 195 7.85 19.18 -15.71
CA MET A 195 6.54 19.77 -15.46
C MET A 195 6.50 21.24 -15.85
N LYS A 196 7.55 22.02 -15.55
CA LYS A 196 7.67 23.41 -16.01
C LYS A 196 7.66 23.48 -17.55
N GLY A 197 8.36 22.58 -18.22
CA GLY A 197 8.39 22.50 -19.68
C GLY A 197 7.02 22.16 -20.31
N LEU A 198 6.18 21.40 -19.60
CA LEU A 198 4.79 21.12 -20.02
C LEU A 198 3.84 22.29 -19.73
N LEU A 199 4.01 22.97 -18.59
CA LEU A 199 3.06 23.94 -18.08
C LEU A 199 3.32 25.36 -18.59
N GLU A 200 4.56 25.86 -18.60
CA GLU A 200 4.85 27.26 -18.95
C GLU A 200 4.33 27.70 -20.33
N PRO A 201 4.37 26.88 -21.39
CA PRO A 201 3.76 27.24 -22.67
C PRO A 201 2.25 27.54 -22.57
N LEU A 202 1.56 26.99 -21.56
CA LEU A 202 0.14 27.17 -21.32
C LEU A 202 -0.20 28.48 -20.59
N ARG A 203 0.78 29.14 -19.95
CA ARG A 203 0.55 30.35 -19.12
C ARG A 203 -0.17 31.47 -19.88
N ALA A 204 0.16 31.64 -21.16
CA ALA A 204 -0.46 32.66 -22.02
C ALA A 204 -1.93 32.38 -22.36
N TYR A 205 -2.41 31.14 -22.17
CA TYR A 205 -3.79 30.74 -22.43
C TYR A 205 -4.70 30.95 -21.22
N VAL A 206 -4.18 30.86 -20.00
CA VAL A 206 -4.95 31.02 -18.74
C VAL A 206 -5.90 32.23 -18.75
N PRO A 207 -5.46 33.47 -19.08
CA PRO A 207 -6.38 34.61 -19.11
C PRO A 207 -7.33 34.63 -20.32
N LYS A 208 -7.00 33.92 -21.40
CA LYS A 208 -7.69 33.94 -22.70
C LYS A 208 -8.79 32.89 -22.80
N THR A 209 -8.61 31.74 -22.17
CA THR A 209 -9.52 30.59 -22.32
C THR A 209 -10.90 30.89 -21.74
N ARG A 210 -11.93 30.41 -22.45
CA ARG A 210 -13.32 30.36 -21.99
C ARG A 210 -13.88 28.93 -22.17
N PRO A 211 -14.57 28.35 -21.18
CA PRO A 211 -14.80 28.86 -19.82
C PRO A 211 -13.48 29.12 -19.08
N GLN A 212 -13.44 30.17 -18.25
CA GLN A 212 -12.25 30.51 -17.46
C GLN A 212 -11.96 29.40 -16.44
N VAL A 213 -10.73 28.87 -16.44
CA VAL A 213 -10.28 27.90 -15.45
C VAL A 213 -10.02 28.61 -14.12
N LEU A 214 -10.62 28.13 -13.04
CA LEU A 214 -10.53 28.75 -11.71
C LEU A 214 -9.53 28.08 -10.76
N GLY A 215 -9.22 26.80 -10.98
CA GLY A 215 -8.38 26.00 -10.10
C GLY A 215 -8.39 24.52 -10.46
N VAL A 216 -7.56 23.75 -9.76
CA VAL A 216 -7.43 22.29 -9.91
C VAL A 216 -7.76 21.62 -8.58
N LYS A 217 -8.80 20.78 -8.61
CA LYS A 217 -9.25 19.94 -7.51
C LYS A 217 -8.89 18.49 -7.78
N LEU A 218 -8.09 17.90 -6.90
CA LEU A 218 -7.63 16.53 -7.03
C LEU A 218 -8.36 15.61 -6.05
N TYR A 219 -8.78 14.46 -6.56
CA TYR A 219 -9.37 13.35 -5.80
C TYR A 219 -8.49 12.12 -6.04
N VAL A 220 -7.71 11.75 -5.05
CA VAL A 220 -6.66 10.74 -5.22
C VAL A 220 -7.00 9.51 -4.42
N TYR A 221 -6.92 8.34 -5.05
CA TYR A 221 -7.26 7.06 -4.46
C TYR A 221 -6.10 6.09 -4.65
N GLY A 222 -5.81 5.27 -3.66
CA GLY A 222 -4.86 4.19 -3.84
C GLY A 222 -5.05 3.01 -2.90
N PHE A 223 -4.62 1.83 -3.35
CA PHE A 223 -4.60 0.59 -2.55
C PHE A 223 -3.17 0.03 -2.49
N SER A 224 -2.74 -0.50 -1.34
CA SER A 224 -1.47 -1.21 -1.21
C SER A 224 -0.28 -0.31 -1.55
N ARG A 225 0.56 -0.72 -2.51
CA ARG A 225 1.61 0.12 -3.09
C ARG A 225 1.07 1.28 -3.90
N GLY A 226 -0.09 1.15 -4.54
CA GLY A 226 -0.79 2.28 -5.15
C GLY A 226 -1.20 3.34 -4.12
N ALA A 227 -1.50 2.97 -2.87
CA ALA A 227 -1.70 3.94 -1.79
C ALA A 227 -0.40 4.67 -1.41
N ALA A 228 0.74 3.96 -1.44
CA ALA A 228 2.04 4.57 -1.25
C ALA A 228 2.39 5.52 -2.41
N GLU A 229 2.12 5.10 -3.65
CA GLU A 229 2.25 5.94 -4.85
C GLU A 229 1.38 7.19 -4.77
N ALA A 230 0.14 7.08 -4.28
CA ALA A 230 -0.76 8.22 -4.07
C ALA A 230 -0.21 9.24 -3.06
N ARG A 231 0.36 8.77 -1.94
CA ARG A 231 1.00 9.64 -0.94
C ARG A 231 2.25 10.30 -1.51
N THR A 232 3.10 9.53 -2.17
CA THR A 232 4.30 10.04 -2.85
C THR A 232 3.94 11.05 -3.95
N PHE A 233 2.89 10.80 -4.73
CA PHE A 233 2.37 11.72 -5.74
C PHE A 233 2.02 13.08 -5.13
N ILE A 234 1.29 13.10 -4.00
CA ILE A 234 0.91 14.34 -3.31
C ILE A 234 2.14 15.10 -2.82
N THR A 235 3.11 14.39 -2.25
CA THR A 235 4.39 14.96 -1.81
C THR A 235 5.20 15.50 -2.99
N TRP A 236 5.26 14.80 -4.12
CA TRP A 236 5.99 15.28 -5.30
C TRP A 236 5.27 16.42 -6.01
N LEU A 237 3.94 16.46 -5.95
CA LEU A 237 3.16 17.58 -6.44
C LEU A 237 3.42 18.85 -5.63
N SER A 238 3.49 18.76 -4.29
CA SER A 238 3.79 19.92 -3.44
C SER A 238 5.20 20.48 -3.67
N GLN A 239 6.14 19.63 -4.10
CA GLN A 239 7.49 20.02 -4.52
C GLN A 239 7.53 20.83 -5.82
N LEU A 240 6.42 20.93 -6.57
CA LEU A 240 6.34 21.75 -7.79
C LEU A 240 5.99 23.23 -7.50
N PHE A 241 5.51 23.55 -6.30
CA PHE A 241 5.14 24.90 -5.92
C PHE A 241 6.35 25.80 -5.71
N ASP A 242 6.26 27.04 -6.17
CA ASP A 242 7.29 28.06 -5.95
C ASP A 242 7.01 28.79 -4.63
N THR A 243 8.05 29.15 -3.90
CA THR A 243 7.96 30.06 -2.75
C THR A 243 8.43 31.43 -3.20
N PRO A 244 7.55 32.44 -3.30
CA PRO A 244 7.94 33.80 -3.67
C PRO A 244 8.95 34.39 -2.67
N ASP A 245 9.83 35.29 -3.15
CA ASP A 245 10.81 35.95 -2.30
C ASP A 245 10.12 36.69 -1.14
N GLY A 246 10.53 36.35 0.09
CA GLY A 246 9.98 36.93 1.32
C GLY A 246 8.66 36.31 1.80
N ALA A 247 8.11 35.30 1.11
CA ALA A 247 6.96 34.54 1.61
C ALA A 247 7.40 33.42 2.57
N GLU A 248 6.61 33.18 3.62
CA GLU A 248 6.87 32.08 4.57
C GLU A 248 6.50 30.72 3.99
N ASN A 249 5.44 30.65 3.17
CA ASN A 249 4.90 29.41 2.62
C ASN A 249 4.90 29.39 1.09
N PRO A 250 5.00 28.21 0.46
CA PRO A 250 4.86 28.06 -0.99
C PRO A 250 3.50 28.52 -1.51
N GLU A 251 3.48 29.12 -2.70
CA GLU A 251 2.24 29.42 -3.40
C GLU A 251 1.72 28.11 -4.03
N GLN A 252 0.65 27.55 -3.46
CA GLN A 252 0.04 26.27 -3.86
C GLN A 252 -0.71 26.37 -5.20
N THR A 253 -0.01 26.76 -6.26
CA THR A 253 -0.58 26.99 -7.59
C THR A 253 0.23 26.31 -8.68
N LEU A 254 -0.45 25.97 -9.78
CA LEU A 254 0.18 25.64 -11.06
C LEU A 254 -0.31 26.66 -12.08
N LEU A 255 0.59 27.39 -12.74
CA LEU A 255 0.25 28.48 -13.67
C LEU A 255 -0.57 29.62 -13.01
N GLY A 256 -0.43 29.81 -11.70
CA GLY A 256 -1.24 30.76 -10.92
C GLY A 256 -2.68 30.27 -10.66
N LEU A 257 -3.00 29.02 -11.02
CA LEU A 257 -4.26 28.39 -10.67
C LEU A 257 -4.10 27.61 -9.36
N PRO A 258 -4.95 27.83 -8.34
CA PRO A 258 -4.85 27.13 -7.06
C PRO A 258 -5.03 25.62 -7.24
N VAL A 259 -4.23 24.84 -6.51
CA VAL A 259 -4.30 23.37 -6.51
C VAL A 259 -4.60 22.87 -5.11
N SER A 260 -5.52 21.92 -4.99
CA SER A 260 -5.77 21.24 -3.72
C SER A 260 -6.19 19.79 -3.90
N ILE A 261 -5.83 18.95 -2.93
CA ILE A 261 -6.33 17.59 -2.76
C ILE A 261 -7.61 17.67 -1.93
N GLU A 262 -8.76 17.62 -2.60
CA GLU A 262 -10.07 17.66 -1.95
C GLU A 262 -10.35 16.38 -1.17
N PHE A 263 -9.88 15.23 -1.71
CA PHE A 263 -10.02 13.93 -1.09
C PHE A 263 -8.81 13.03 -1.37
N LEU A 264 -8.31 12.38 -0.33
CA LEU A 264 -7.31 11.31 -0.39
C LEU A 264 -7.91 10.04 0.24
N GLY A 265 -8.16 9.02 -0.58
CA GLY A 265 -8.69 7.73 -0.15
C GLY A 265 -7.63 6.63 -0.25
N LEU A 266 -7.19 6.09 0.88
CA LEU A 266 -6.13 5.08 0.95
C LEU A 266 -6.68 3.78 1.50
N LEU A 267 -6.34 2.67 0.86
CA LEU A 267 -6.63 1.32 1.32
C LEU A 267 -5.30 0.65 1.66
N ASP A 268 -5.13 0.36 2.95
CA ASP A 268 -4.07 -0.48 3.52
C ASP A 268 -2.67 -0.24 2.93
N THR A 269 -2.16 0.99 3.03
CA THR A 269 -0.86 1.40 2.48
C THR A 269 0.30 0.49 2.87
N VAL A 270 1.06 0.07 1.86
CA VAL A 270 2.31 -0.69 2.00
C VAL A 270 3.38 -0.04 1.13
N ALA A 271 4.38 0.61 1.74
CA ALA A 271 5.46 1.27 1.01
C ALA A 271 6.70 0.38 0.80
N SER A 272 6.68 -0.85 1.33
CA SER A 272 7.86 -1.70 1.45
C SER A 272 8.17 -2.59 0.24
N VAL A 273 9.47 -2.89 0.11
CA VAL A 273 9.98 -3.95 -0.78
C VAL A 273 9.44 -5.28 -0.29
N GLY A 274 8.84 -6.07 -1.20
CA GLY A 274 8.08 -7.29 -0.94
C GLY A 274 8.89 -8.46 -0.41
N ILE A 275 10.10 -8.22 0.10
CA ILE A 275 10.95 -9.19 0.79
C ILE A 275 11.79 -8.51 1.91
N ALA A 276 11.49 -7.25 2.30
CA ALA A 276 12.29 -6.47 3.26
C ALA A 276 12.51 -7.15 4.62
N HIS A 277 11.59 -8.03 5.02
CA HIS A 277 11.67 -8.80 6.28
C HIS A 277 12.06 -10.28 6.08
N VAL A 278 12.30 -10.73 4.84
CA VAL A 278 12.52 -12.15 4.52
C VAL A 278 13.81 -12.41 3.73
N THR A 279 14.46 -11.38 3.19
CA THR A 279 15.79 -11.48 2.59
C THR A 279 16.79 -10.59 3.31
N PRO A 280 18.06 -11.01 3.47
CA PRO A 280 19.10 -10.28 4.18
C PRO A 280 19.54 -8.96 3.53
N PHE A 281 18.72 -8.24 2.76
CA PHE A 281 19.23 -7.23 1.83
C PHE A 281 18.40 -5.94 1.64
N PHE A 282 17.25 -5.74 2.29
CA PHE A 282 16.40 -4.58 1.99
C PHE A 282 15.81 -3.90 3.23
N ALA A 283 16.13 -2.62 3.40
CA ALA A 283 15.58 -1.78 4.45
C ALA A 283 14.24 -1.15 4.03
N GLY A 284 13.16 -1.57 4.69
CA GLY A 284 11.95 -0.77 4.95
C GLY A 284 11.09 -0.41 3.74
N HIS A 285 11.48 0.58 2.93
CA HIS A 285 10.66 1.23 1.90
C HIS A 285 11.31 1.20 0.51
N MET A 286 10.48 1.38 -0.53
CA MET A 286 10.96 1.70 -1.88
C MET A 286 11.73 3.02 -1.89
N ASP A 287 12.73 3.16 -2.76
CA ASP A 287 13.54 4.39 -2.87
C ASP A 287 12.69 5.65 -3.11
N TRP A 288 11.58 5.55 -3.84
CA TRP A 288 10.65 6.67 -4.07
C TRP A 288 9.70 6.92 -2.89
N ALA A 289 9.54 5.94 -1.99
CA ALA A 289 8.65 6.00 -0.85
C ALA A 289 9.33 6.54 0.43
N ASP A 290 10.67 6.47 0.49
CA ASP A 290 11.47 7.09 1.56
C ASP A 290 11.11 8.57 1.73
N ASP A 291 10.85 9.01 2.97
CA ASP A 291 10.47 10.38 3.33
C ASP A 291 9.27 10.98 2.56
N THR A 292 8.46 10.16 1.88
CA THR A 292 7.29 10.64 1.12
C THR A 292 5.96 10.05 1.60
N GLN A 293 6.00 9.17 2.60
CA GLN A 293 4.78 8.59 3.17
C GLN A 293 4.08 9.56 4.13
N LEU A 294 4.77 10.46 4.83
CA LEU A 294 4.06 11.52 5.58
C LEU A 294 3.29 12.42 4.61
N LEU A 295 2.06 12.79 4.99
CA LEU A 295 1.32 13.79 4.22
C LEU A 295 2.01 15.15 4.37
N PRO A 296 1.95 16.02 3.32
CA PRO A 296 2.54 17.36 3.42
C PRO A 296 2.06 18.12 4.65
N ASP A 297 3.01 18.65 5.42
CA ASP A 297 2.73 19.32 6.68
C ASP A 297 1.83 20.56 6.48
N ALA A 298 0.81 20.68 7.32
CA ALA A 298 -0.20 21.72 7.21
C ALA A 298 0.32 23.12 7.58
N LYS A 299 1.49 23.23 8.25
CA LYS A 299 2.10 24.56 8.51
C LYS A 299 2.71 25.10 7.22
N THR A 300 3.40 24.24 6.47
CA THR A 300 4.01 24.59 5.17
C THR A 300 2.97 24.66 4.05
N TYR A 301 2.03 23.72 4.01
CA TYR A 301 1.02 23.57 2.96
C TYR A 301 -0.40 23.61 3.54
N PRO A 302 -0.86 24.76 4.05
CA PRO A 302 -2.16 24.88 4.69
C PRO A 302 -3.30 24.55 3.72
N ASP A 303 -4.24 23.72 4.18
CA ASP A 303 -5.42 23.25 3.43
C ASP A 303 -5.10 22.59 2.07
N PHE A 304 -3.85 22.12 1.87
CA PHE A 304 -3.47 21.41 0.64
C PHE A 304 -4.17 20.05 0.53
N VAL A 305 -4.19 19.30 1.63
CA VAL A 305 -4.96 18.05 1.76
C VAL A 305 -6.13 18.31 2.70
N LYS A 306 -7.34 18.35 2.16
CA LYS A 306 -8.53 18.77 2.91
C LYS A 306 -9.23 17.65 3.66
N CYS A 307 -9.16 16.43 3.13
CA CYS A 307 -9.82 15.25 3.67
C CYS A 307 -9.03 14.00 3.31
N CYS A 308 -8.55 13.26 4.31
CA CYS A 308 -7.90 11.96 4.11
C CYS A 308 -8.66 10.85 4.86
N ARG A 309 -8.87 9.72 4.20
CA ARG A 309 -9.40 8.50 4.79
C ARG A 309 -8.45 7.36 4.46
N HIS A 310 -7.92 6.71 5.49
CA HIS A 310 -7.05 5.56 5.33
C HIS A 310 -7.67 4.36 6.02
N PHE A 311 -8.13 3.39 5.22
CA PHE A 311 -8.78 2.18 5.73
C PHE A 311 -7.75 1.06 5.79
N VAL A 312 -7.57 0.45 6.97
CA VAL A 312 -6.46 -0.47 7.23
C VAL A 312 -6.95 -1.85 7.63
N ALA A 313 -6.22 -2.89 7.23
CA ALA A 313 -6.55 -4.29 7.47
C ALA A 313 -6.15 -4.72 8.88
N ALA A 314 -7.14 -5.17 9.67
CA ALA A 314 -6.95 -5.57 11.07
C ALA A 314 -6.21 -6.91 11.25
N PHE A 315 -6.27 -7.80 10.25
CA PHE A 315 -5.80 -9.18 10.37
C PHE A 315 -4.60 -9.52 9.49
N GLU A 316 -4.07 -8.54 8.73
CA GLU A 316 -2.87 -8.73 7.94
C GLU A 316 -1.63 -8.89 8.83
N GLN A 317 -0.76 -9.85 8.51
CA GLN A 317 0.39 -10.23 9.34
C GLN A 317 1.62 -10.64 8.54
N ARG A 318 1.56 -10.64 7.20
CA ARG A 318 2.70 -10.99 6.37
C ARG A 318 3.83 -10.00 6.62
N ALA A 319 5.03 -10.55 6.74
CA ALA A 319 6.21 -9.73 6.96
C ALA A 319 6.49 -8.84 5.74
N CYS A 320 6.11 -9.27 4.53
CA CYS A 320 6.25 -8.42 3.33
C CYS A 320 5.15 -7.36 3.12
N PHE A 321 4.15 -7.25 4.02
CA PHE A 321 3.07 -6.25 3.96
C PHE A 321 2.97 -5.39 5.25
N PRO A 322 4.06 -4.73 5.68
CA PRO A 322 4.00 -3.72 6.74
C PRO A 322 3.00 -2.61 6.42
N LEU A 323 2.33 -2.10 7.44
CA LEU A 323 1.41 -0.96 7.29
C LEU A 323 2.20 0.35 7.36
N ASP A 324 1.94 1.28 6.44
CA ASP A 324 2.35 2.67 6.58
C ASP A 324 1.18 3.51 7.08
N SER A 325 1.17 3.88 8.35
CA SER A 325 0.11 4.70 8.94
C SER A 325 0.18 6.14 8.41
N VAL A 326 -0.97 6.82 8.37
CA VAL A 326 -1.07 8.27 8.12
C VAL A 326 -0.90 9.11 9.39
N ARG A 327 -0.66 8.50 10.56
CA ARG A 327 -0.31 9.20 11.79
C ARG A 327 1.13 9.70 11.71
N ASN A 328 1.34 10.94 12.14
CA ASN A 328 2.67 11.56 12.16
C ASN A 328 3.53 11.00 13.31
N GLU A 329 4.83 11.29 13.22
CA GLU A 329 5.86 10.95 14.22
C GLU A 329 5.59 11.58 15.59
N ASP A 330 4.88 12.72 15.65
CA ASP A 330 4.48 13.34 16.91
C ASP A 330 3.32 12.62 17.63
N GLY A 331 2.84 11.51 17.04
CA GLY A 331 1.74 10.72 17.55
C GLY A 331 0.36 11.27 17.20
N ASN A 332 0.23 12.34 16.41
CA ASN A 332 -1.05 12.91 16.02
C ASN A 332 -1.40 12.62 14.55
N TYR A 333 -2.69 12.58 14.24
CA TYR A 333 -3.15 12.55 12.85
C TYR A 333 -3.18 13.99 12.28
N PRO A 334 -2.82 14.18 11.00
CA PRO A 334 -3.06 15.45 10.33
C PRO A 334 -4.54 15.86 10.40
N ARG A 335 -4.82 17.15 10.29
CA ARG A 335 -6.20 17.66 10.35
C ARG A 335 -7.08 16.99 9.28
N ASN A 336 -8.32 16.63 9.65
CA ASN A 336 -9.30 15.97 8.79
C ASN A 336 -8.83 14.63 8.17
N THR A 337 -7.85 13.98 8.80
CA THR A 337 -7.35 12.66 8.46
C THR A 337 -7.88 11.63 9.46
N TYR A 338 -8.49 10.57 8.95
CA TYR A 338 -9.04 9.49 9.78
C TYR A 338 -8.47 8.17 9.27
N GLU A 339 -7.83 7.44 10.16
CA GLU A 339 -7.35 6.08 9.92
C GLU A 339 -8.31 5.10 10.58
N VAL A 340 -8.85 4.17 9.81
CA VAL A 340 -10.02 3.38 10.21
C VAL A 340 -9.72 1.90 10.05
N VAL A 341 -9.88 1.13 11.13
CA VAL A 341 -9.52 -0.30 11.16
C VAL A 341 -10.70 -1.14 10.68
N TYR A 342 -10.53 -1.91 9.61
CA TYR A 342 -11.53 -2.81 9.03
C TYR A 342 -11.16 -4.29 9.25
N PRO A 343 -12.14 -5.21 9.35
CA PRO A 343 -11.84 -6.63 9.44
C PRO A 343 -11.30 -7.12 8.10
N GLY A 344 -10.39 -8.08 8.16
CA GLY A 344 -9.82 -8.70 6.97
C GLY A 344 -8.31 -8.59 6.89
N VAL A 345 -7.76 -9.33 5.93
CA VAL A 345 -6.37 -9.16 5.47
C VAL A 345 -6.28 -8.11 4.35
N HIS A 346 -5.11 -7.90 3.77
CA HIS A 346 -4.83 -6.81 2.84
C HIS A 346 -5.90 -6.58 1.73
N SER A 347 -6.21 -7.63 0.96
CA SER A 347 -7.20 -7.56 -0.14
C SER A 347 -8.65 -7.75 0.30
N ASP A 348 -8.89 -8.09 1.57
CA ASP A 348 -10.24 -7.96 2.17
C ASP A 348 -10.60 -6.48 2.40
N VAL A 349 -9.62 -5.58 2.47
CA VAL A 349 -9.82 -4.13 2.50
C VAL A 349 -9.72 -3.53 1.10
N GLY A 350 -8.68 -3.87 0.35
CA GLY A 350 -8.44 -3.32 -0.99
C GLY A 350 -9.32 -3.86 -2.11
N GLY A 351 -9.95 -5.02 -1.91
CA GLY A 351 -10.57 -5.79 -2.99
C GLY A 351 -9.56 -6.58 -3.83
N GLY A 352 -10.07 -7.28 -4.83
CA GLY A 352 -9.26 -8.06 -5.79
C GLY A 352 -9.29 -9.58 -5.59
N TYR A 353 -9.85 -10.09 -4.49
CA TYR A 353 -10.08 -11.53 -4.34
C TYR A 353 -11.16 -12.03 -5.31
N PRO A 354 -10.94 -13.14 -6.02
CA PRO A 354 -11.97 -13.75 -6.84
C PRO A 354 -13.03 -14.44 -5.99
N LYS A 355 -14.20 -14.65 -6.60
CA LYS A 355 -15.25 -15.49 -6.02
C LYS A 355 -14.69 -16.88 -5.69
N ASN A 356 -15.02 -17.39 -4.50
CA ASN A 356 -14.63 -18.73 -4.03
C ASN A 356 -13.12 -18.92 -3.78
N ASP A 357 -12.31 -17.85 -3.79
CA ASP A 357 -10.91 -17.93 -3.36
C ASP A 357 -10.86 -18.38 -1.90
N GLN A 358 -10.05 -19.41 -1.60
CA GLN A 358 -9.98 -20.02 -0.27
C GLN A 358 -11.34 -20.49 0.28
N GLY A 359 -12.32 -20.71 -0.61
CA GLY A 359 -13.71 -21.02 -0.28
C GLY A 359 -14.48 -19.88 0.42
N LYS A 360 -14.03 -18.63 0.26
CA LYS A 360 -14.70 -17.42 0.73
C LYS A 360 -15.60 -16.84 -0.35
N ALA A 361 -16.67 -16.15 0.04
CA ALA A 361 -17.61 -15.52 -0.89
C ALA A 361 -18.11 -16.48 -2.00
N ARG A 362 -18.60 -17.66 -1.59
CA ARG A 362 -18.93 -18.78 -2.50
C ARG A 362 -20.15 -18.50 -3.37
N GLY A 363 -21.07 -17.64 -2.92
CA GLY A 363 -22.27 -17.24 -3.65
C GLY A 363 -21.97 -16.27 -4.79
N GLY A 364 -21.07 -15.32 -4.56
CA GLY A 364 -20.79 -14.22 -5.49
C GLY A 364 -19.84 -13.20 -4.88
N THR A 365 -19.38 -12.24 -5.68
CA THR A 365 -18.49 -11.17 -5.22
C THR A 365 -19.18 -10.16 -4.30
N ASP A 366 -20.51 -10.14 -4.28
CA ASP A 366 -21.34 -9.44 -3.30
C ASP A 366 -21.16 -9.99 -1.87
N GLU A 367 -20.64 -11.22 -1.73
CA GLU A 367 -20.29 -11.83 -0.44
C GLU A 367 -18.87 -11.48 0.05
N LEU A 368 -18.09 -10.67 -0.67
CA LEU A 368 -16.76 -10.23 -0.21
C LEU A 368 -16.87 -9.13 0.85
N VAL A 369 -16.11 -9.23 1.94
CA VAL A 369 -16.10 -8.19 2.99
C VAL A 369 -15.55 -6.85 2.48
N SER A 370 -14.74 -6.87 1.41
CA SER A 370 -14.23 -5.67 0.73
C SER A 370 -15.33 -4.79 0.13
N GLN A 371 -16.54 -5.32 -0.09
CA GLN A 371 -17.70 -4.52 -0.50
C GLN A 371 -18.06 -3.46 0.55
N ILE A 372 -17.93 -3.77 1.85
CA ILE A 372 -18.18 -2.81 2.93
C ILE A 372 -17.24 -1.61 2.81
N VAL A 373 -15.96 -1.89 2.57
CA VAL A 373 -14.90 -0.87 2.43
C VAL A 373 -15.11 -0.04 1.16
N LEU A 374 -15.54 -0.66 0.05
CA LEU A 374 -15.90 0.03 -1.18
C LEU A 374 -17.00 1.08 -0.96
N HIS A 375 -18.09 0.69 -0.31
CA HIS A 375 -19.21 1.58 -0.01
C HIS A 375 -18.80 2.73 0.91
N ASP A 376 -18.01 2.43 1.95
CA ASP A 376 -17.52 3.42 2.88
C ASP A 376 -16.56 4.42 2.21
N LEU A 377 -15.69 3.94 1.32
CA LEU A 377 -14.77 4.77 0.54
C LEU A 377 -15.53 5.68 -0.43
N TYR A 378 -16.51 5.11 -1.15
CA TYR A 378 -17.40 5.86 -2.02
C TYR A 378 -18.12 6.96 -1.23
N ALA A 379 -18.74 6.61 -0.10
CA ALA A 379 -19.52 7.55 0.69
C ALA A 379 -18.66 8.68 1.28
N ALA A 380 -17.45 8.36 1.76
CA ALA A 380 -16.52 9.37 2.25
C ALA A 380 -16.03 10.31 1.14
N ALA A 381 -15.69 9.76 -0.03
CA ALA A 381 -15.28 10.53 -1.20
C ALA A 381 -16.42 11.43 -1.70
N PHE A 382 -17.62 10.88 -1.83
CA PHE A 382 -18.81 11.60 -2.27
C PHE A 382 -19.16 12.74 -1.31
N ALA A 383 -19.06 12.51 0.00
CA ALA A 383 -19.22 13.55 1.01
C ALA A 383 -18.14 14.64 0.91
N ALA A 384 -16.94 14.34 0.42
CA ALA A 384 -15.89 15.33 0.16
C ALA A 384 -16.05 16.08 -1.18
N GLY A 385 -17.09 15.79 -1.96
CA GLY A 385 -17.34 16.43 -3.27
C GLY A 385 -16.75 15.67 -4.46
N ALA A 386 -16.31 14.41 -4.27
CA ALA A 386 -15.76 13.61 -5.36
C ALA A 386 -16.70 13.51 -6.56
N PRO A 387 -16.18 13.61 -7.80
CA PRO A 387 -16.95 13.47 -9.02
C PRO A 387 -17.22 11.99 -9.28
N LEU A 388 -18.20 11.43 -8.56
CA LEU A 388 -18.66 10.06 -8.73
C LEU A 388 -20.08 10.03 -9.31
N GLN A 389 -20.35 9.00 -10.09
CA GLN A 389 -21.65 8.64 -10.61
C GLN A 389 -22.58 8.18 -9.49
N VAL A 390 -23.88 8.31 -9.72
CA VAL A 390 -24.94 7.99 -8.73
C VAL A 390 -26.02 7.09 -9.34
N PRO A 391 -26.85 6.41 -8.54
CA PRO A 391 -28.04 5.74 -9.05
C PRO A 391 -28.95 6.73 -9.79
N GLU A 392 -29.54 6.31 -10.92
CA GLU A 392 -30.40 7.19 -11.72
C GLU A 392 -31.57 7.77 -10.93
N ALA A 393 -32.13 6.99 -10.00
CA ALA A 393 -33.28 7.37 -9.19
C ALA A 393 -33.05 8.62 -8.32
N VAL A 394 -31.79 8.98 -8.03
CA VAL A 394 -31.43 10.11 -7.16
C VAL A 394 -30.80 11.27 -7.93
N LEU A 395 -30.74 11.21 -9.27
CA LEU A 395 -30.19 12.29 -10.07
C LEU A 395 -31.10 13.53 -10.01
N PRO A 396 -30.61 14.71 -9.59
CA PRO A 396 -31.40 15.94 -9.61
C PRO A 396 -31.80 16.35 -11.03
N LYS A 397 -33.03 16.87 -11.20
CA LYS A 397 -33.53 17.38 -12.49
C LYS A 397 -32.63 18.46 -13.11
N SER A 398 -31.92 19.23 -12.29
CA SER A 398 -30.95 20.24 -12.76
C SER A 398 -29.77 19.64 -13.52
N LEU A 399 -29.47 18.35 -13.32
CA LEU A 399 -28.36 17.62 -13.94
C LEU A 399 -28.83 16.63 -15.02
N GLU A 400 -30.10 16.67 -15.42
CA GLU A 400 -30.69 15.73 -16.38
C GLU A 400 -29.98 15.78 -17.75
N THR A 401 -29.52 16.97 -18.18
CA THR A 401 -28.76 17.13 -19.43
C THR A 401 -27.40 16.43 -19.40
N GLU A 402 -26.91 16.11 -18.22
CA GLU A 402 -25.61 15.49 -17.93
C GLU A 402 -25.74 14.01 -17.52
N LYS A 403 -26.98 13.50 -17.47
CA LYS A 403 -27.34 12.14 -17.04
C LYS A 403 -26.39 11.05 -17.56
N ARG A 404 -26.10 11.05 -18.87
CA ARG A 404 -25.30 9.99 -19.54
C ARG A 404 -23.92 9.74 -18.93
N TRP A 405 -23.35 10.70 -18.22
CA TRP A 405 -22.03 10.58 -17.60
C TRP A 405 -22.06 10.80 -16.08
N ARG A 406 -23.26 10.98 -15.50
CA ARG A 406 -23.48 11.14 -14.04
C ARG A 406 -24.19 9.97 -13.39
N ILE A 407 -24.80 9.07 -14.15
CA ILE A 407 -25.44 7.87 -13.61
C ILE A 407 -24.50 6.67 -13.67
N LEU A 408 -24.63 5.78 -12.69
CA LEU A 408 -23.97 4.48 -12.72
C LEU A 408 -24.49 3.66 -13.91
N SER A 409 -23.58 3.00 -14.62
CA SER A 409 -23.98 1.95 -15.56
C SER A 409 -24.54 0.74 -14.80
N GLU A 410 -25.30 -0.13 -15.46
CA GLU A 410 -25.81 -1.36 -14.84
C GLU A 410 -24.69 -2.26 -14.30
N ALA A 411 -23.60 -2.41 -15.08
CA ALA A 411 -22.43 -3.17 -14.67
C ALA A 411 -21.77 -2.55 -13.42
N THR A 412 -21.54 -1.24 -13.44
CA THR A 412 -20.94 -0.52 -12.30
C THR A 412 -21.86 -0.56 -11.08
N ASN A 413 -23.17 -0.47 -11.24
CA ASN A 413 -24.10 -0.55 -10.12
C ASN A 413 -24.05 -1.93 -9.45
N THR A 414 -23.94 -3.00 -10.24
CA THR A 414 -23.81 -4.39 -9.76
C THR A 414 -22.49 -4.61 -8.99
N GLU A 415 -21.42 -3.89 -9.33
CA GLU A 415 -20.15 -3.95 -8.56
C GLU A 415 -20.29 -3.46 -7.11
N PHE A 416 -21.35 -2.71 -6.80
CA PHE A 416 -21.71 -2.24 -5.46
C PHE A 416 -22.79 -3.10 -4.80
N ASP A 417 -23.14 -4.26 -5.35
CA ASP A 417 -24.03 -5.17 -4.64
C ASP A 417 -23.31 -5.73 -3.39
N VAL A 418 -24.03 -5.83 -2.29
CA VAL A 418 -23.52 -6.35 -1.02
C VAL A 418 -24.54 -7.30 -0.40
N ASN A 419 -24.07 -8.50 -0.07
CA ASN A 419 -24.93 -9.53 0.47
C ASN A 419 -25.34 -9.18 1.93
N PRO A 420 -26.63 -9.29 2.30
CA PRO A 420 -27.09 -9.00 3.66
C PRO A 420 -26.37 -9.80 4.75
N LYS A 421 -25.89 -11.02 4.45
CA LYS A 421 -25.12 -11.82 5.41
C LYS A 421 -23.77 -11.21 5.74
N VAL A 422 -23.10 -10.59 4.75
CA VAL A 422 -21.85 -9.86 4.98
C VAL A 422 -22.09 -8.70 5.93
N ILE A 423 -23.17 -7.94 5.70
CA ILE A 423 -23.56 -6.81 6.55
C ILE A 423 -23.80 -7.26 7.99
N GLU A 424 -24.60 -8.32 8.18
CA GLU A 424 -24.90 -8.88 9.50
C GLU A 424 -23.63 -9.31 10.24
N ARG A 425 -22.74 -10.04 9.55
CA ARG A 425 -21.49 -10.58 10.11
C ARG A 425 -20.46 -9.48 10.38
N PHE A 426 -20.35 -8.48 9.50
CA PHE A 426 -19.52 -7.30 9.71
C PHE A 426 -20.00 -6.49 10.92
N ASN A 427 -21.31 -6.24 11.04
CA ASN A 427 -21.87 -5.53 12.18
C ASN A 427 -21.71 -6.31 13.48
N ALA A 428 -21.79 -7.65 13.44
CA ALA A 428 -21.45 -8.48 14.60
C ALA A 428 -19.98 -8.31 15.01
N TRP A 429 -19.03 -8.32 14.06
CA TRP A 429 -17.63 -8.00 14.37
C TRP A 429 -17.49 -6.62 15.00
N HIS A 430 -18.10 -5.59 14.41
CA HIS A 430 -18.06 -4.23 14.94
C HIS A 430 -18.53 -4.16 16.40
N HIS A 431 -19.69 -4.75 16.71
CA HIS A 431 -20.25 -4.71 18.07
C HIS A 431 -19.51 -5.57 19.10
N GLN A 432 -18.92 -6.69 18.67
CA GLN A 432 -18.31 -7.67 19.58
C GLN A 432 -16.84 -7.38 19.89
N THR A 433 -16.12 -6.76 18.95
CA THR A 433 -14.67 -6.63 19.04
C THR A 433 -14.19 -5.20 19.27
N LEU A 434 -14.98 -4.17 18.92
CA LEU A 434 -14.56 -2.78 18.97
C LEU A 434 -15.10 -2.05 20.19
N GLN A 435 -14.24 -1.25 20.84
CA GLN A 435 -14.59 -0.41 21.96
C GLN A 435 -14.55 1.06 21.55
N THR A 436 -15.71 1.61 21.23
CA THR A 436 -15.86 3.01 20.83
C THR A 436 -16.00 3.90 22.07
N VAL A 437 -15.50 5.14 21.96
CA VAL A 437 -15.70 6.15 23.01
C VAL A 437 -17.19 6.51 23.03
N PRO A 438 -17.89 6.44 24.19
CA PRO A 438 -19.29 6.81 24.28
C PRO A 438 -19.53 8.25 23.79
N PRO A 439 -20.65 8.52 23.09
CA PRO A 439 -20.96 9.85 22.61
C PRO A 439 -21.45 10.72 23.78
N GLU A 440 -20.52 11.26 24.58
CA GLU A 440 -20.83 12.36 25.53
C GLU A 440 -20.31 13.73 25.07
N ASP A 441 -19.59 13.80 23.94
CA ASP A 441 -19.10 15.05 23.32
C ASP A 441 -19.18 15.04 21.77
N GLN A 442 -19.98 14.15 21.19
CA GLN A 442 -20.15 14.05 19.74
C GLN A 442 -21.55 14.56 19.36
N ASP A 443 -21.61 15.82 18.90
CA ASP A 443 -22.82 16.39 18.29
C ASP A 443 -23.42 15.39 17.30
N SER A 444 -24.70 15.03 17.51
CA SER A 444 -25.55 14.12 16.74
C SER A 444 -24.91 13.53 15.48
N ILE A 445 -24.40 12.29 15.56
CA ILE A 445 -23.85 11.58 14.40
C ILE A 445 -24.97 11.43 13.35
N PRO A 446 -24.85 12.02 12.15
CA PRO A 446 -25.83 11.83 11.09
C PRO A 446 -25.91 10.35 10.70
N THR A 447 -27.13 9.85 10.47
CA THR A 447 -27.35 8.46 10.01
C THR A 447 -27.09 8.29 8.51
N ASP A 448 -26.88 9.37 7.78
CA ASP A 448 -26.53 9.44 6.36
C ASP A 448 -25.01 9.59 6.15
N GLY A 449 -24.46 8.98 5.10
CA GLY A 449 -23.04 9.13 4.75
C GLY A 449 -22.07 8.21 5.52
N TYR A 450 -20.80 8.64 5.62
CA TYR A 450 -19.71 7.90 6.28
C TYR A 450 -19.14 8.68 7.47
N HIS A 451 -19.33 8.14 8.67
CA HIS A 451 -18.95 8.77 9.94
C HIS A 451 -18.19 7.76 10.82
N PRO A 452 -16.85 7.73 10.78
CA PRO A 452 -16.06 6.81 11.59
C PRO A 452 -16.14 7.16 13.09
N GLN A 453 -16.09 6.15 13.95
CA GLN A 453 -16.25 6.28 15.40
C GLN A 453 -14.91 6.16 16.10
N LEU A 454 -14.58 7.09 17.00
CA LEU A 454 -13.29 7.07 17.70
C LEU A 454 -13.21 5.86 18.65
N LEU A 455 -12.13 5.08 18.54
CA LEU A 455 -11.84 3.98 19.47
C LEU A 455 -11.17 4.49 20.75
N THR A 456 -11.13 3.65 21.77
CA THR A 456 -10.41 3.94 23.02
C THR A 456 -8.89 3.76 22.92
N THR A 457 -8.41 3.11 21.85
CA THR A 457 -7.05 2.61 21.65
C THR A 457 -6.34 3.28 20.47
N THR A 458 -5.00 3.17 20.45
CA THR A 458 -4.17 3.58 19.29
C THR A 458 -4.31 2.58 18.13
N VAL A 459 -3.77 2.90 16.95
CA VAL A 459 -3.78 1.95 15.83
C VAL A 459 -3.01 0.68 16.17
N GLU A 460 -1.84 0.77 16.80
CA GLU A 460 -1.03 -0.40 17.18
C GLU A 460 -1.78 -1.31 18.16
N ASP A 461 -2.37 -0.74 19.20
CA ASP A 461 -3.11 -1.49 20.22
C ASP A 461 -4.38 -2.12 19.65
N THR A 462 -5.06 -1.41 18.73
CA THR A 462 -6.26 -1.94 18.06
C THR A 462 -5.90 -3.11 17.17
N LEU A 463 -4.85 -2.99 16.33
CA LEU A 463 -4.37 -4.10 15.50
C LEU A 463 -3.93 -5.30 16.35
N ALA A 464 -3.28 -5.05 17.51
CA ALA A 464 -2.89 -6.11 18.43
C ALA A 464 -4.10 -6.85 19.06
N ASP A 465 -5.15 -6.14 19.48
CA ASP A 465 -6.37 -6.77 19.99
C ASP A 465 -7.11 -7.56 18.90
N GLN A 466 -7.24 -6.97 17.70
CA GLN A 466 -7.87 -7.62 16.56
C GLN A 466 -7.12 -8.88 16.12
N LEU A 467 -5.80 -8.88 16.22
CA LEU A 467 -5.01 -10.09 16.02
C LEU A 467 -5.34 -11.18 17.05
N GLY A 468 -5.60 -10.81 18.32
CA GLY A 468 -6.06 -11.75 19.33
C GLY A 468 -7.37 -12.46 18.93
N TRP A 469 -8.30 -11.74 18.31
CA TRP A 469 -9.58 -12.31 17.84
C TRP A 469 -9.40 -13.36 16.73
N ILE A 470 -8.68 -13.03 15.66
CA ILE A 470 -8.43 -14.00 14.59
C ILE A 470 -7.53 -15.14 15.04
N THR A 471 -6.61 -14.91 15.99
CA THR A 471 -5.82 -15.98 16.62
C THR A 471 -6.72 -16.93 17.41
N GLY A 472 -7.71 -16.42 18.15
CA GLY A 472 -8.73 -17.24 18.80
C GLY A 472 -9.52 -18.09 17.82
N TRP A 473 -9.91 -17.53 16.67
CA TRP A 473 -10.53 -18.28 15.57
C TRP A 473 -9.61 -19.40 15.05
N ARG A 474 -8.33 -19.09 14.77
CA ARG A 474 -7.34 -20.06 14.30
C ARG A 474 -7.10 -21.17 15.34
N ILE A 475 -7.11 -20.89 16.63
CA ILE A 475 -7.04 -21.95 17.66
C ILE A 475 -8.23 -22.91 17.52
N GLY A 476 -9.46 -22.39 17.46
CA GLY A 476 -10.66 -23.22 17.36
C GLY A 476 -10.88 -23.92 16.00
N ARG A 477 -10.21 -23.46 14.94
CA ARG A 477 -10.30 -24.04 13.58
C ARG A 477 -9.10 -24.90 13.19
N TYR A 478 -7.89 -24.40 13.44
CA TYR A 478 -6.62 -25.02 13.00
C TYR A 478 -5.96 -25.88 14.09
N ALA A 479 -6.17 -25.59 15.37
CA ALA A 479 -5.44 -26.22 16.48
C ALA A 479 -6.34 -26.80 17.60
N ASN A 480 -7.60 -27.09 17.29
CA ASN A 480 -8.65 -27.42 18.28
C ASN A 480 -8.62 -28.84 18.83
N ASP A 481 -7.80 -29.75 18.26
CA ASP A 481 -7.69 -31.14 18.71
C ASP A 481 -6.27 -31.48 19.20
N LEU A 482 -6.14 -31.63 20.52
CA LEU A 482 -4.93 -32.03 21.23
C LEU A 482 -5.22 -33.25 22.10
N GLU A 483 -5.66 -34.35 21.51
CA GLU A 483 -5.65 -35.64 22.19
C GLU A 483 -4.41 -36.46 21.77
N LYS A 484 -3.52 -36.69 22.75
CA LYS A 484 -2.37 -37.57 22.60
C LYS A 484 -2.87 -39.01 22.78
N VAL A 485 -2.95 -39.77 21.68
CA VAL A 485 -3.36 -41.18 21.70
C VAL A 485 -2.20 -42.04 21.22
N ASP A 486 -1.57 -42.82 22.11
CA ASP A 486 -0.48 -43.78 21.80
C ASP A 486 0.68 -43.22 20.96
N ASP A 487 1.47 -42.32 21.55
CA ASP A 487 2.67 -41.68 20.96
C ASP A 487 2.49 -41.06 19.55
N ARG A 488 1.23 -40.95 19.08
CA ARG A 488 0.85 -40.41 17.78
C ARG A 488 -0.25 -39.35 17.98
N TYR A 489 -0.02 -38.15 17.46
CA TYR A 489 -1.06 -37.14 17.36
C TYR A 489 -2.07 -37.58 16.28
N ARG A 490 -3.34 -37.80 16.63
CA ARG A 490 -4.44 -37.86 15.65
C ARG A 490 -5.01 -36.45 15.55
N TYR A 491 -5.10 -35.91 14.33
CA TYR A 491 -5.50 -34.52 14.10
C TYR A 491 -6.98 -34.45 13.66
N ASN A 492 -7.89 -34.05 14.54
CA ASN A 492 -9.28 -33.72 14.22
C ASN A 492 -9.50 -32.21 14.04
N ASP A 493 -8.76 -31.62 13.10
CA ASP A 493 -8.83 -30.18 12.84
C ASP A 493 -10.22 -29.79 12.33
N SER A 494 -10.91 -28.88 13.02
CA SER A 494 -12.32 -28.59 12.70
C SER A 494 -12.48 -27.90 11.35
N TYR A 495 -11.45 -27.17 10.88
CA TYR A 495 -11.46 -26.52 9.57
C TYR A 495 -11.73 -27.52 8.42
N LYS A 496 -11.21 -28.76 8.51
CA LYS A 496 -11.40 -29.81 7.50
C LYS A 496 -12.86 -30.20 7.27
N HIS A 497 -13.70 -29.91 8.25
CA HIS A 497 -15.13 -30.22 8.22
C HIS A 497 -15.99 -29.04 7.75
N GLN A 498 -15.41 -27.84 7.65
CA GLN A 498 -16.15 -26.63 7.32
C GLN A 498 -16.40 -26.50 5.81
N PRO A 499 -17.53 -25.86 5.42
CA PRO A 499 -17.84 -25.59 4.02
C PRO A 499 -16.73 -24.84 3.28
N PHE A 500 -16.17 -23.77 3.89
CA PHE A 500 -15.13 -22.98 3.24
C PHE A 500 -13.92 -23.82 2.84
N PHE A 501 -13.54 -24.84 3.63
CA PHE A 501 -12.42 -25.69 3.26
C PHE A 501 -12.80 -26.74 2.21
N LYS A 502 -13.95 -27.40 2.38
CA LYS A 502 -14.41 -28.47 1.49
C LYS A 502 -14.74 -27.99 0.08
N GLU A 503 -15.18 -26.74 -0.04
CA GLU A 503 -15.60 -26.10 -1.29
C GLU A 503 -14.52 -25.16 -1.86
N ALA A 504 -13.39 -25.01 -1.17
CA ALA A 504 -12.24 -24.28 -1.69
C ALA A 504 -11.69 -24.97 -2.96
N ILE A 505 -11.17 -24.16 -3.88
CA ILE A 505 -10.72 -24.62 -5.19
C ILE A 505 -9.40 -25.37 -5.03
N GLU A 506 -9.31 -26.56 -5.61
CA GLU A 506 -8.08 -27.37 -5.61
C GLU A 506 -7.86 -27.92 -7.02
N VAL A 507 -6.94 -27.30 -7.77
CA VAL A 507 -6.55 -27.83 -9.08
C VAL A 507 -5.66 -29.07 -8.94
N THR A 508 -5.82 -30.03 -9.84
CA THR A 508 -4.96 -31.22 -9.87
C THR A 508 -3.59 -30.92 -10.48
N ALA A 509 -2.61 -31.81 -10.27
CA ALA A 509 -1.32 -31.71 -10.95
C ALA A 509 -1.46 -31.69 -12.49
N TYR A 510 -2.38 -32.48 -13.03
CA TYR A 510 -2.68 -32.51 -14.47
C TYR A 510 -3.21 -31.15 -14.96
N ASN A 511 -4.19 -30.58 -14.26
CA ASN A 511 -4.74 -29.26 -14.59
C ASN A 511 -3.65 -28.18 -14.53
N THR A 512 -2.71 -28.32 -13.59
CA THR A 512 -1.61 -27.37 -13.40
C THR A 512 -0.66 -27.37 -14.60
N ASP A 513 -0.30 -28.53 -15.12
CA ASP A 513 0.58 -28.67 -16.29
C ASP A 513 -0.08 -28.13 -17.57
N GLU A 514 -1.37 -28.41 -17.76
CA GLU A 514 -2.16 -27.90 -18.88
C GLU A 514 -2.28 -26.37 -18.83
N GLN A 515 -2.66 -25.80 -17.68
CA GLN A 515 -2.79 -24.36 -17.50
C GLN A 515 -1.46 -23.64 -17.64
N ARG A 516 -0.36 -24.21 -17.12
CA ARG A 516 0.99 -23.66 -17.30
C ARG A 516 1.40 -23.67 -18.77
N SER A 517 1.09 -24.76 -19.50
CA SER A 517 1.35 -24.84 -20.94
C SER A 517 0.55 -23.79 -21.73
N ALA A 518 -0.72 -23.58 -21.36
CA ALA A 518 -1.56 -22.54 -21.95
C ALA A 518 -1.02 -21.12 -21.67
N TYR A 519 -0.53 -20.86 -20.45
CA TYR A 519 0.13 -19.61 -20.09
C TYR A 519 1.40 -19.36 -20.93
N GLU A 520 2.26 -20.37 -21.11
CA GLU A 520 3.46 -20.24 -21.95
C GLU A 520 3.14 -20.06 -23.44
N GLU A 521 2.07 -20.68 -23.94
CA GLU A 521 1.56 -20.39 -25.30
C GLU A 521 1.04 -18.95 -25.40
N ALA A 522 0.25 -18.48 -24.43
CA ALA A 522 -0.26 -17.11 -24.41
C ALA A 522 0.87 -16.07 -24.40
N LYS A 523 1.95 -16.30 -23.63
CA LYS A 523 3.17 -15.47 -23.68
C LYS A 523 3.80 -15.45 -25.07
N ARG A 524 3.95 -16.62 -25.70
CA ARG A 524 4.50 -16.72 -27.06
C ARG A 524 3.64 -16.02 -28.11
N ILE A 525 2.31 -16.10 -27.99
CA ILE A 525 1.36 -15.40 -28.87
C ILE A 525 1.47 -13.89 -28.69
N ALA A 526 1.47 -13.39 -27.45
CA ALA A 526 1.61 -11.96 -27.16
C ALA A 526 2.90 -11.40 -27.78
N LEU A 527 4.03 -12.08 -27.58
CA LEU A 527 5.32 -11.68 -28.16
C LEU A 527 5.29 -11.68 -29.69
N LYS A 528 4.75 -12.74 -30.32
CA LYS A 528 4.62 -12.81 -31.78
C LYS A 528 3.76 -11.68 -32.34
N ASN A 529 2.66 -11.34 -31.67
CA ASN A 529 1.77 -10.25 -32.11
C ASN A 529 2.49 -8.89 -32.05
N ARG A 530 3.26 -8.62 -30.99
CA ARG A 530 4.10 -7.41 -30.92
C ARG A 530 5.17 -7.36 -32.02
N GLN A 531 5.78 -8.50 -32.36
CA GLN A 531 6.77 -8.57 -33.43
C GLN A 531 6.15 -8.35 -34.81
N LYS A 532 4.92 -8.83 -35.04
CA LYS A 532 4.17 -8.62 -36.28
C LYS A 532 3.71 -7.18 -36.45
N GLU A 533 3.26 -6.56 -35.36
CA GLU A 533 2.74 -5.19 -35.36
C GLU A 533 3.44 -4.34 -34.27
N PRO A 534 4.71 -3.93 -34.47
CA PRO A 534 5.46 -3.17 -33.45
C PRO A 534 4.79 -1.86 -33.06
N ALA A 535 4.10 -1.20 -34.01
CA ALA A 535 3.35 0.02 -33.76
C ALA A 535 2.12 -0.20 -32.85
N ALA A 536 1.59 -1.43 -32.79
CA ALA A 536 0.46 -1.81 -31.95
C ALA A 536 0.90 -2.66 -30.74
N ALA A 537 2.20 -2.71 -30.42
CA ALA A 537 2.73 -3.55 -29.34
C ALA A 537 2.06 -3.27 -27.97
N MET A 538 1.62 -2.03 -27.74
CA MET A 538 0.89 -1.61 -26.55
C MET A 538 -0.49 -2.29 -26.40
N ASN A 539 -1.08 -2.80 -27.49
CA ASN A 539 -2.37 -3.49 -27.49
C ASN A 539 -2.25 -5.00 -27.20
N HIS A 540 -1.04 -5.48 -26.95
CA HIS A 540 -0.77 -6.90 -26.74
C HIS A 540 -0.03 -7.12 -25.42
N PRO A 541 -0.64 -6.77 -24.26
CA PRO A 541 -0.03 -7.02 -22.96
C PRO A 541 0.18 -8.52 -22.71
N GLY A 542 1.19 -8.85 -21.91
CA GLY A 542 1.46 -10.23 -21.52
C GLY A 542 0.34 -10.80 -20.63
N PRO A 543 0.16 -12.13 -20.60
CA PRO A 543 -0.80 -12.74 -19.69
C PRO A 543 -0.38 -12.55 -18.22
N PRO A 544 -1.34 -12.51 -17.28
CA PRO A 544 -1.07 -12.54 -15.84
C PRO A 544 -0.17 -13.71 -15.47
N ILE A 545 0.69 -13.51 -14.48
CA ILE A 545 1.55 -14.58 -13.96
C ILE A 545 0.66 -15.72 -13.49
N TYR A 546 0.89 -16.90 -14.07
CA TYR A 546 0.15 -18.10 -13.70
C TYR A 546 0.54 -18.55 -12.29
N GLU A 547 -0.47 -18.65 -11.42
CA GLU A 547 -0.38 -19.28 -10.12
C GLU A 547 -1.48 -20.36 -10.00
N PRO A 548 -1.13 -21.61 -9.62
CA PRO A 548 -2.13 -22.66 -9.46
C PRO A 548 -3.01 -22.39 -8.23
N GLN A 549 -4.32 -22.57 -8.40
CA GLN A 549 -5.29 -22.42 -7.31
C GLN A 549 -5.45 -23.75 -6.56
N ILE A 550 -4.61 -23.92 -5.53
CA ILE A 550 -4.52 -25.12 -4.67
C ILE A 550 -4.88 -24.75 -3.23
N ASP A 551 -6.06 -24.17 -3.05
CA ASP A 551 -6.50 -23.53 -1.81
C ASP A 551 -6.59 -24.52 -0.65
N GLN A 552 -7.01 -25.77 -0.88
CA GLN A 552 -7.10 -26.78 0.18
C GLN A 552 -5.72 -27.19 0.66
N THR A 553 -4.79 -27.40 -0.27
CA THR A 553 -3.38 -27.63 0.05
C THR A 553 -2.81 -26.44 0.80
N GLN A 554 -3.12 -25.23 0.33
CA GLN A 554 -2.56 -24.02 0.90
C GLN A 554 -3.07 -23.75 2.32
N LEU A 555 -4.39 -23.82 2.54
CA LEU A 555 -4.99 -23.66 3.86
C LEU A 555 -4.53 -24.75 4.83
N SER A 556 -4.39 -26.01 4.36
CA SER A 556 -3.96 -27.12 5.23
C SER A 556 -2.52 -26.96 5.73
N GLN A 557 -1.62 -26.53 4.86
CA GLN A 557 -0.25 -26.20 5.25
C GLN A 557 -0.22 -25.02 6.22
N ALA A 558 -1.13 -24.04 6.05
CA ALA A 558 -1.18 -22.84 6.87
C ALA A 558 -1.68 -23.17 8.28
N ALA A 559 -2.72 -24.00 8.36
CA ALA A 559 -3.22 -24.57 9.60
C ALA A 559 -2.16 -25.40 10.34
N THR A 560 -1.36 -26.18 9.60
CA THR A 560 -0.25 -26.96 10.18
C THR A 560 0.84 -26.04 10.76
N GLU A 561 1.20 -24.99 10.02
CA GLU A 561 2.16 -23.99 10.47
C GLU A 561 1.69 -23.27 11.73
N PHE A 562 0.46 -22.74 11.72
CA PHE A 562 -0.17 -22.11 12.89
C PHE A 562 -0.11 -23.02 14.11
N LYS A 563 -0.45 -24.30 13.93
CA LYS A 563 -0.48 -25.28 15.02
C LYS A 563 0.91 -25.55 15.59
N HIS A 564 1.93 -25.70 14.73
CA HIS A 564 3.31 -25.88 15.21
C HIS A 564 3.78 -24.66 15.99
N ASP A 565 3.51 -23.45 15.51
CA ASP A 565 3.87 -22.21 16.18
C ASP A 565 3.12 -22.05 17.52
N TYR A 566 1.85 -22.47 17.58
CA TYR A 566 1.03 -22.41 18.79
C TYR A 566 1.50 -23.43 19.86
N LEU A 567 1.91 -24.63 19.44
CA LEU A 567 2.33 -25.71 20.33
C LEU A 567 3.82 -25.69 20.68
N ASP A 568 4.56 -24.72 20.17
CA ASP A 568 6.02 -24.62 20.32
C ASP A 568 6.74 -25.90 19.83
N ILE A 569 6.25 -26.49 18.73
CA ILE A 569 6.82 -27.71 18.11
C ILE A 569 7.77 -27.31 16.98
N ASP A 570 9.01 -27.81 17.04
CA ASP A 570 10.01 -27.60 15.99
C ASP A 570 9.52 -28.08 14.61
N ARG A 571 9.57 -27.19 13.62
CA ARG A 571 9.15 -27.46 12.23
C ARG A 571 10.09 -28.50 11.59
N LYS A 572 9.60 -29.70 11.23
CA LYS A 572 10.34 -30.69 10.41
C LYS A 572 10.12 -30.44 8.92
N GLN A 573 11.19 -30.18 8.15
CA GLN A 573 11.13 -29.90 6.72
C GLN A 573 11.10 -31.16 5.82
N THR A 574 10.26 -31.13 4.78
CA THR A 574 10.01 -32.27 3.88
C THR A 574 10.37 -32.03 2.39
N SER A 575 11.13 -30.99 2.03
CA SER A 575 11.56 -30.76 0.63
C SER A 575 13.08 -30.74 0.44
N TRP A 576 13.57 -31.42 -0.60
CA TRP A 576 14.99 -31.48 -0.96
C TRP A 576 15.49 -30.22 -1.69
N SER A 577 14.62 -29.53 -2.47
CA SER A 577 14.95 -28.24 -3.12
C SER A 577 14.96 -27.07 -2.13
N GLY A 578 14.21 -27.17 -1.02
CA GLY A 578 14.21 -26.19 0.06
C GLY A 578 15.57 -26.09 0.76
N LYS A 579 16.25 -27.22 1.01
CA LYS A 579 17.50 -27.29 1.82
C LYS A 579 18.63 -26.35 1.38
N PHE A 580 18.76 -26.03 0.10
CA PHE A 580 19.88 -25.22 -0.40
C PHE A 580 19.69 -23.72 -0.16
N LEU A 581 18.45 -23.22 -0.24
CA LEU A 581 18.10 -21.85 0.17
C LEU A 581 18.02 -21.75 1.71
N ASP A 582 17.59 -22.84 2.36
CA ASP A 582 17.33 -22.94 3.80
C ASP A 582 18.57 -22.69 4.68
N VAL A 583 19.67 -23.40 4.41
CA VAL A 583 20.90 -23.32 5.23
C VAL A 583 21.63 -21.98 5.03
N VAL A 584 21.39 -21.32 3.90
CA VAL A 584 22.01 -20.04 3.55
C VAL A 584 21.24 -18.86 4.17
N VAL A 585 19.91 -18.96 4.34
CA VAL A 585 19.03 -17.85 4.74
C VAL A 585 18.53 -17.94 6.18
N ARG A 586 18.42 -19.14 6.79
CA ARG A 586 17.90 -19.34 8.16
C ARG A 586 18.63 -18.54 9.24
N ASP A 587 19.94 -18.40 9.09
CA ASP A 587 20.74 -17.66 10.06
C ASP A 587 20.71 -16.13 9.78
N SER A 588 20.17 -15.71 8.62
CA SER A 588 20.52 -14.46 7.92
C SER A 588 19.48 -13.33 7.98
N VAL A 589 18.27 -13.54 8.56
CA VAL A 589 17.09 -12.74 8.15
C VAL A 589 16.29 -12.05 9.26
N TYR A 590 16.52 -12.31 10.55
CA TYR A 590 15.64 -11.75 11.59
C TYR A 590 16.30 -10.73 12.49
N LEU A 591 15.89 -9.48 12.35
CA LEU A 591 16.27 -8.37 13.21
C LEU A 591 15.04 -7.69 13.80
N LEU A 592 14.35 -8.45 14.64
CA LEU A 592 13.63 -7.92 15.79
C LEU A 592 14.43 -8.29 17.04
N ASN A 593 14.35 -7.45 18.07
CA ASN A 593 14.96 -7.73 19.37
C ASN A 593 14.42 -9.06 19.92
N GLU A 594 15.31 -10.00 20.29
CA GLU A 594 14.95 -11.36 20.76
C GLU A 594 13.95 -11.33 21.91
N ASN A 595 14.07 -10.35 22.81
CA ASN A 595 13.16 -10.17 23.93
C ASN A 595 11.75 -9.74 23.50
N ASP A 596 11.63 -9.02 22.37
CA ASP A 596 10.34 -8.58 21.84
C ASP A 596 9.62 -9.72 21.11
N GLU A 597 10.33 -10.56 20.35
CA GLU A 597 9.74 -11.72 19.65
C GLU A 597 9.08 -12.72 20.62
N VAL A 598 9.79 -13.09 21.69
CA VAL A 598 9.27 -14.01 22.71
C VAL A 598 8.07 -13.41 23.45
N ARG A 599 8.14 -12.11 23.77
CA ARG A 599 7.04 -11.41 24.43
C ARG A 599 5.80 -11.33 23.54
N ASP A 600 5.99 -11.03 22.26
CA ASP A 600 4.89 -10.89 21.30
C ASP A 600 4.19 -12.24 21.07
N HIS A 601 4.96 -13.33 20.90
CA HIS A 601 4.40 -14.66 20.78
C HIS A 601 3.56 -15.02 22.00
N ALA A 602 4.11 -14.85 23.21
CA ALA A 602 3.38 -15.10 24.46
C ALA A 602 2.11 -14.25 24.59
N SER A 603 2.16 -12.98 24.19
CA SER A 603 1.02 -12.05 24.27
C SER A 603 -0.08 -12.42 23.28
N ILE A 604 0.28 -12.73 22.03
CA ILE A 604 -0.67 -13.16 20.99
C ILE A 604 -1.30 -14.50 21.36
N LYS A 605 -0.51 -15.44 21.88
CA LYS A 605 -0.98 -16.74 22.36
C LYS A 605 -1.98 -16.59 23.50
N ALA A 606 -1.65 -15.81 24.54
CA ALA A 606 -2.54 -15.58 25.67
C ALA A 606 -3.86 -14.91 25.24
N ALA A 607 -3.79 -13.87 24.40
CA ALA A 607 -4.96 -13.20 23.85
C ALA A 607 -5.82 -14.17 23.02
N GLY A 608 -5.19 -14.93 22.11
CA GLY A 608 -5.85 -15.94 21.29
C GLY A 608 -6.57 -16.99 22.12
N GLU A 609 -5.93 -17.56 23.15
CA GLU A 609 -6.54 -18.54 24.05
C GLU A 609 -7.76 -17.97 24.79
N GLN A 610 -7.69 -16.70 25.22
CA GLN A 610 -8.80 -16.01 25.84
C GLN A 610 -9.97 -15.81 24.87
N ARG A 611 -9.69 -15.38 23.63
CA ARG A 611 -10.72 -15.18 22.59
C ARG A 611 -11.31 -16.52 22.11
N ASN A 612 -10.52 -17.57 22.00
CA ASN A 612 -10.98 -18.91 21.65
C ASN A 612 -12.07 -19.43 22.61
N LYS A 613 -11.89 -19.22 23.93
CA LYS A 613 -12.90 -19.59 24.95
C LYS A 613 -14.22 -18.83 24.80
N GLN A 614 -14.20 -17.65 24.17
CA GLN A 614 -15.40 -16.87 23.88
C GLN A 614 -16.05 -17.35 22.57
N LEU A 615 -15.23 -17.58 21.54
CA LEU A 615 -15.67 -17.92 20.19
C LEU A 615 -16.22 -19.35 20.06
N PHE A 616 -15.68 -20.31 20.81
CA PHE A 616 -16.04 -21.72 20.71
C PHE A 616 -16.43 -22.33 22.06
N ARG A 617 -17.48 -23.15 22.03
CA ARG A 617 -18.01 -23.81 23.24
C ARG A 617 -17.37 -25.16 23.54
N ASP A 618 -16.71 -25.76 22.56
CA ASP A 618 -16.12 -27.10 22.67
C ASP A 618 -14.87 -27.26 21.80
N LYS A 619 -14.13 -28.34 22.05
CA LYS A 619 -12.91 -28.71 21.31
C LYS A 619 -13.21 -29.17 19.87
N PHE A 620 -14.47 -29.37 19.50
CA PHE A 620 -14.85 -29.75 18.13
C PHE A 620 -15.01 -28.53 17.22
N GLY A 621 -14.68 -27.33 17.71
CA GLY A 621 -14.80 -26.08 16.96
C GLY A 621 -16.25 -25.66 16.75
N ARG A 622 -17.18 -26.06 17.62
CA ARG A 622 -18.55 -25.55 17.53
C ARG A 622 -18.60 -24.10 18.04
N PRO A 623 -19.20 -23.17 17.30
CA PRO A 623 -19.30 -21.77 17.74
C PRO A 623 -20.01 -21.62 19.09
N SER A 624 -19.78 -20.47 19.70
CA SER A 624 -20.46 -20.02 20.92
C SER A 624 -21.99 -20.07 20.79
N GLN A 625 -22.68 -20.15 21.93
CA GLN A 625 -24.14 -19.98 21.99
C GLN A 625 -24.55 -18.51 21.90
N ASP A 626 -23.62 -17.57 22.12
CA ASP A 626 -23.87 -16.15 21.89
C ASP A 626 -24.06 -15.89 20.37
N PRO A 627 -25.19 -15.32 19.93
CA PRO A 627 -25.47 -15.11 18.52
C PRO A 627 -24.45 -14.19 17.82
N GLY A 628 -23.96 -13.15 18.50
CA GLY A 628 -23.00 -12.22 17.92
C GLY A 628 -21.62 -12.85 17.74
N LEU A 629 -21.16 -13.62 18.73
CA LEU A 629 -19.91 -14.38 18.61
C LEU A 629 -20.02 -15.51 17.57
N ALA A 630 -21.19 -16.14 17.42
CA ALA A 630 -21.41 -17.11 16.36
C ALA A 630 -21.36 -16.48 14.95
N LEU A 631 -21.93 -15.27 14.79
CA LEU A 631 -21.81 -14.48 13.56
C LEU A 631 -20.36 -14.06 13.29
N LEU A 632 -19.60 -13.71 14.33
CA LEU A 632 -18.17 -13.40 14.21
C LEU A 632 -17.36 -14.63 13.75
N VAL A 633 -17.63 -15.83 14.27
CA VAL A 633 -17.01 -17.06 13.74
C VAL A 633 -17.38 -17.27 12.27
N ALA A 634 -18.64 -17.02 11.90
CA ALA A 634 -19.08 -17.13 10.51
C ALA A 634 -18.44 -16.07 9.59
N LEU A 635 -18.13 -14.87 10.09
CA LEU A 635 -17.35 -13.87 9.37
C LEU A 635 -15.98 -14.43 8.99
N PHE A 636 -15.26 -14.96 9.98
CA PHE A 636 -13.94 -15.56 9.75
C PHE A 636 -14.00 -16.78 8.82
N ASP A 637 -15.00 -17.63 8.97
CA ASP A 637 -15.16 -18.84 8.16
C ASP A 637 -15.44 -18.52 6.69
N ASP A 638 -16.33 -17.56 6.39
CA ASP A 638 -16.87 -17.39 5.03
C ASP A 638 -16.39 -16.13 4.29
N HIS A 639 -15.81 -15.15 4.99
CA HIS A 639 -15.49 -13.84 4.39
C HIS A 639 -14.04 -13.38 4.55
N ILE A 640 -13.36 -13.80 5.63
CA ILE A 640 -11.97 -13.39 5.90
C ILE A 640 -11.01 -14.38 5.23
N HIS A 641 -10.15 -13.87 4.35
CA HIS A 641 -9.11 -14.66 3.72
C HIS A 641 -7.89 -14.82 4.66
N ASP A 642 -7.07 -15.83 4.38
CA ASP A 642 -5.78 -16.03 5.03
C ASP A 642 -4.66 -15.73 4.02
N SER A 643 -4.19 -14.48 4.03
CA SER A 643 -3.17 -14.03 3.09
C SER A 643 -1.81 -14.74 3.28
N ARG A 644 -1.55 -15.31 4.47
CA ARG A 644 -0.36 -16.14 4.73
C ARG A 644 -0.42 -17.51 4.06
N ALA A 645 -1.62 -18.02 3.77
CA ALA A 645 -1.77 -19.28 3.05
C ALA A 645 -1.33 -19.18 1.58
N TRP A 646 -1.37 -17.97 1.00
CA TRP A 646 -1.42 -17.75 -0.46
C TRP A 646 -0.16 -17.12 -1.09
N PHE A 647 0.82 -16.61 -0.35
CA PHE A 647 1.88 -15.80 -0.97
C PHE A 647 2.91 -16.59 -1.82
N MET A 648 2.86 -16.41 -3.15
CA MET A 648 3.81 -16.91 -4.18
C MET A 648 4.22 -18.38 -4.02
N HIS A 649 3.27 -19.25 -3.67
CA HIS A 649 3.48 -20.63 -3.24
C HIS A 649 4.20 -21.51 -4.28
N ASP A 650 3.80 -21.43 -5.55
CA ASP A 650 4.37 -22.22 -6.66
C ASP A 650 5.82 -21.81 -7.01
N LYS A 651 6.13 -20.50 -6.86
CA LYS A 651 7.36 -19.92 -7.41
C LYS A 651 8.46 -19.71 -6.37
N LEU A 652 8.11 -19.42 -5.12
CA LEU A 652 9.08 -19.39 -4.03
C LEU A 652 9.47 -20.81 -3.57
N ALA A 653 8.78 -21.85 -4.07
CA ALA A 653 8.87 -23.24 -3.60
C ALA A 653 8.76 -23.37 -2.06
N SER A 654 8.27 -22.32 -1.41
CA SER A 654 8.24 -22.10 0.02
C SER A 654 7.32 -20.91 0.35
N ARG A 655 6.62 -21.00 1.47
CA ARG A 655 5.91 -19.85 2.06
C ARG A 655 6.92 -18.87 2.64
N GLU A 656 6.52 -17.71 3.15
CA GLU A 656 7.41 -16.89 3.99
C GLU A 656 8.01 -17.76 5.11
N LEU A 657 9.20 -18.35 4.89
CA LEU A 657 9.66 -19.58 5.56
C LEU A 657 9.82 -19.42 7.08
N TRP A 658 9.83 -18.17 7.54
CA TRP A 658 10.47 -17.77 8.79
C TRP A 658 9.66 -16.74 9.60
N ALA A 659 8.62 -16.13 9.02
CA ALA A 659 7.61 -15.38 9.76
C ALA A 659 6.50 -16.37 10.14
N GLY A 660 5.95 -16.27 11.35
CA GLY A 660 4.86 -17.14 11.82
C GLY A 660 3.56 -16.36 12.01
N TYR A 661 2.52 -17.04 12.48
CA TYR A 661 1.26 -16.37 12.84
C TYR A 661 1.32 -15.56 14.14
N PHE A 662 2.42 -15.67 14.90
CA PHE A 662 2.59 -15.09 16.22
C PHE A 662 3.50 -13.85 16.20
N PHE A 663 3.27 -12.98 15.20
CA PHE A 663 3.90 -11.66 15.09
C PHE A 663 2.82 -10.59 14.86
N TYR A 664 2.95 -9.44 15.52
CA TYR A 664 2.17 -8.25 15.17
C TYR A 664 2.63 -7.75 13.80
N ARG A 665 1.70 -7.17 13.05
CA ARG A 665 2.02 -6.44 11.83
C ARG A 665 2.95 -5.27 12.18
N MET A 666 4.06 -5.17 11.47
CA MET A 666 4.91 -3.98 11.57
C MET A 666 4.08 -2.77 11.09
N THR A 667 4.13 -1.64 11.80
CA THR A 667 3.53 -0.37 11.37
C THR A 667 4.55 0.77 11.39
N TYR A 668 4.66 1.51 10.28
CA TYR A 668 5.48 2.71 10.14
C TYR A 668 4.65 3.99 10.37
N PHE A 669 5.28 5.02 10.93
CA PHE A 669 4.74 6.35 11.18
C PHE A 669 5.74 7.40 10.66
N GLY A 670 5.75 7.61 9.35
CA GLY A 670 6.85 8.35 8.72
C GLY A 670 8.16 7.60 8.89
N ASN A 671 9.13 8.19 9.59
CA ASN A 671 10.39 7.54 9.91
C ASN A 671 10.36 6.71 11.20
N GLU A 672 9.28 6.78 11.96
CA GLU A 672 9.09 5.95 13.16
C GLU A 672 8.53 4.57 12.83
N ASN A 673 8.78 3.58 13.70
CA ASN A 673 8.28 2.21 13.59
C ASN A 673 7.71 1.70 14.91
N SER A 674 6.66 0.87 14.84
CA SER A 674 5.92 0.34 15.99
C SER A 674 6.74 -0.57 16.91
N ARG A 675 7.84 -1.13 16.40
CA ARG A 675 8.78 -1.99 17.12
C ARG A 675 10.21 -1.70 16.70
N ASP A 676 11.16 -1.80 17.61
CA ASP A 676 12.57 -1.52 17.34
C ASP A 676 13.14 -2.45 16.25
N LEU A 677 13.84 -1.88 15.27
CA LEU A 677 14.46 -2.59 14.15
C LEU A 677 15.97 -2.29 14.09
N SER A 678 16.79 -3.29 13.77
CA SER A 678 18.22 -3.07 13.51
C SER A 678 18.48 -2.91 12.00
N PRO A 679 19.15 -1.83 11.56
CA PRO A 679 19.45 -1.59 10.15
C PRO A 679 20.70 -2.38 9.76
N VAL A 680 20.53 -3.59 9.24
CA VAL A 680 21.69 -4.44 8.93
C VAL A 680 22.14 -4.33 7.48
N VAL A 681 21.24 -4.04 6.55
CA VAL A 681 21.58 -3.77 5.15
C VAL A 681 20.82 -2.55 4.66
N VAL A 682 21.52 -1.62 4.02
CA VAL A 682 20.93 -0.44 3.37
C VAL A 682 21.52 -0.30 1.97
N ALA A 683 20.69 -0.06 0.96
CA ALA A 683 21.09 0.08 -0.45
C ALA A 683 21.99 -1.07 -0.96
N GLY A 684 21.70 -2.31 -0.55
CA GLY A 684 22.50 -3.48 -0.93
C GLY A 684 23.86 -3.60 -0.25
N ARG A 685 24.18 -2.75 0.74
CA ARG A 685 25.42 -2.80 1.53
C ARG A 685 25.15 -3.22 2.97
N MET A 686 25.87 -4.22 3.45
CA MET A 686 25.84 -4.58 4.87
C MET A 686 26.50 -3.46 5.70
N LEU A 687 25.78 -2.99 6.71
CA LEU A 687 26.27 -1.92 7.56
C LEU A 687 27.28 -2.45 8.59
N GLY A 688 28.35 -1.70 8.78
CA GLY A 688 29.34 -1.98 9.83
C GLY A 688 30.22 -3.20 9.61
N VAL A 689 30.29 -3.79 8.41
CA VAL A 689 31.12 -4.97 8.11
C VAL A 689 32.19 -4.64 7.07
N ALA A 690 33.40 -5.17 7.23
CA ALA A 690 34.44 -5.06 6.20
C ALA A 690 34.11 -5.97 5.01
N VAL A 691 33.67 -5.39 3.89
CA VAL A 691 33.36 -6.14 2.66
C VAL A 691 34.64 -6.71 2.06
N LEU A 692 34.71 -8.04 1.89
CA LEU A 692 35.83 -8.72 1.22
C LEU A 692 35.64 -8.62 -0.31
N ALA A 693 36.70 -8.29 -1.04
CA ALA A 693 36.63 -8.13 -2.50
C ALA A 693 36.44 -9.50 -3.20
N GLY A 694 35.38 -9.61 -4.01
CA GLY A 694 34.97 -10.83 -4.72
C GLY A 694 33.54 -11.20 -4.37
N ALA A 695 32.69 -11.45 -5.37
CA ALA A 695 31.24 -11.67 -5.20
C ALA A 695 30.93 -12.72 -4.12
N THR A 696 30.59 -12.27 -2.91
CA THR A 696 30.35 -13.11 -1.74
C THR A 696 28.93 -12.93 -1.23
N VAL A 697 28.28 -14.04 -0.95
CA VAL A 697 26.97 -14.08 -0.29
C VAL A 697 27.25 -14.07 1.21
N TYR A 698 26.78 -13.05 1.92
CA TYR A 698 26.89 -12.99 3.36
C TYR A 698 25.63 -13.55 4.02
N GLY A 699 25.80 -14.18 5.18
CA GLY A 699 24.70 -14.54 6.06
C GLY A 699 24.97 -14.11 7.49
N ILE A 700 23.91 -13.81 8.21
CA ILE A 700 23.97 -13.53 9.65
C ILE A 700 23.94 -14.87 10.40
N LYS A 701 24.30 -14.94 11.68
CA LYS A 701 24.12 -16.06 12.61
C LYS A 701 23.86 -15.51 14.00
N ARG A 702 22.70 -15.83 14.60
CA ARG A 702 22.37 -15.45 15.98
C ARG A 702 23.32 -16.14 16.97
N GLY A 703 23.73 -15.43 18.02
CA GLY A 703 24.48 -16.01 19.13
C GLY A 703 23.54 -16.76 20.08
N GLY A 704 23.66 -18.08 20.21
CA GLY A 704 22.89 -18.84 21.20
C GLY A 704 23.41 -18.62 22.62
N ALA A 705 22.50 -18.59 23.61
CA ALA A 705 22.79 -18.46 25.04
C ALA A 705 23.73 -19.56 25.62
N LEU A 706 24.04 -20.61 24.85
CA LEU A 706 24.97 -21.70 25.22
C LEU A 706 26.39 -21.55 24.64
N GLY A 707 26.69 -20.46 23.91
CA GLY A 707 27.99 -20.23 23.26
C GLY A 707 29.05 -19.53 24.11
N ALA A 708 28.83 -19.31 25.41
CA ALA A 708 29.76 -18.59 26.28
C ALA A 708 31.00 -19.39 26.72
N LEU A 709 31.12 -20.68 26.34
CA LEU A 709 32.15 -21.59 26.88
C LEU A 709 33.15 -22.15 25.86
N GLY A 710 33.16 -21.69 24.60
CA GLY A 710 34.08 -22.24 23.59
C GLY A 710 34.62 -21.22 22.60
N GLY A 711 35.79 -20.64 22.89
CA GLY A 711 36.64 -19.97 21.90
C GLY A 711 36.85 -18.48 22.11
N LEU A 712 37.89 -18.14 22.87
CA LEU A 712 38.49 -16.80 23.00
C LEU A 712 39.19 -16.37 21.69
N THR A 713 38.44 -15.98 20.65
CA THR A 713 38.99 -15.26 19.47
C THR A 713 37.95 -14.39 18.74
N ALA A 714 36.90 -13.90 19.41
CA ALA A 714 36.00 -12.90 18.84
C ALA A 714 36.33 -11.51 19.41
N GLY A 715 36.70 -10.58 18.55
CA GLY A 715 36.96 -9.19 18.93
C GLY A 715 35.78 -8.55 19.68
N MET A 716 36.09 -7.59 20.55
CA MET A 716 35.20 -6.98 21.55
C MET A 716 33.81 -6.54 21.03
N GLY A 717 33.63 -6.27 19.74
CA GLY A 717 32.34 -5.83 19.20
C GLY A 717 31.30 -6.92 18.91
N ALA A 718 31.66 -8.20 18.95
CA ALA A 718 30.71 -9.29 18.66
C ALA A 718 29.77 -9.61 19.85
N ALA A 719 30.09 -9.18 21.06
CA ALA A 719 29.30 -9.50 22.27
C ALA A 719 28.07 -8.61 22.44
N THR A 720 28.06 -7.39 21.89
CA THR A 720 26.98 -6.40 22.04
C THR A 720 25.94 -6.44 20.93
N ILE A 721 26.30 -6.94 19.73
CA ILE A 721 25.43 -6.96 18.54
C ILE A 721 24.50 -8.21 18.51
N GLY A 722 24.76 -9.23 19.33
CA GLY A 722 23.87 -10.42 19.46
C GLY A 722 23.88 -11.39 18.26
N TYR A 723 24.57 -11.05 17.17
CA TYR A 723 24.74 -11.90 16.00
C TYR A 723 26.14 -11.75 15.37
N ARG A 724 26.52 -12.72 14.53
CA ARG A 724 27.77 -12.73 13.75
C ARG A 724 27.46 -12.72 12.26
N VAL A 725 28.29 -12.06 11.48
CA VAL A 725 28.20 -12.09 10.01
C VAL A 725 29.20 -13.12 9.49
N VAL A 726 28.77 -13.93 8.52
CA VAL A 726 29.53 -15.05 7.98
C VAL A 726 29.47 -14.99 6.46
N ASP A 727 30.62 -15.07 5.81
CA ASP A 727 30.70 -15.32 4.38
C ASP A 727 30.24 -16.76 4.11
N LYS A 728 29.17 -16.93 3.34
CA LYS A 728 28.57 -18.24 3.07
C LYS A 728 29.37 -19.07 2.08
N VAL A 729 30.25 -18.47 1.30
CA VAL A 729 31.14 -19.18 0.37
C VAL A 729 32.30 -19.79 1.14
N THR A 730 32.91 -19.04 2.05
CA THR A 730 34.10 -19.47 2.80
C THR A 730 33.80 -20.05 4.17
N GLY A 731 32.61 -19.80 4.71
CA GLY A 731 32.24 -20.12 6.09
C GLY A 731 32.91 -19.24 7.14
N ALA A 732 33.68 -18.23 6.73
CA ALA A 732 34.46 -17.37 7.61
C ALA A 732 33.59 -16.29 8.28
N VAL A 733 33.85 -16.01 9.56
CA VAL A 733 33.22 -14.88 10.26
C VAL A 733 33.82 -13.58 9.76
N VAL A 734 32.96 -12.66 9.31
CA VAL A 734 33.38 -11.35 8.83
C VAL A 734 33.44 -10.37 10.00
N PRO A 735 34.57 -9.68 10.23
CA PRO A 735 34.70 -8.76 11.35
C PRO A 735 33.87 -7.50 11.13
N PHE A 736 33.24 -7.03 12.21
CA PHE A 736 32.61 -5.71 12.25
C PHE A 736 33.69 -4.61 12.30
N LEU A 737 33.42 -3.52 11.59
CA LEU A 737 34.23 -2.30 11.61
C LEU A 737 34.07 -1.59 12.97
N PRO A 738 35.09 -0.83 13.41
CA PRO A 738 34.97 0.02 14.60
C PRO A 738 33.73 0.93 14.52
N GLY A 739 32.90 0.93 15.57
CA GLY A 739 31.67 1.74 15.63
C GLY A 739 30.42 1.09 15.02
N ALA A 740 30.52 -0.12 14.43
CA ALA A 740 29.38 -0.86 13.89
C ALA A 740 28.26 -1.08 14.92
N GLU A 741 28.61 -1.28 16.18
CA GLU A 741 27.66 -1.45 17.29
C GLU A 741 26.65 -0.30 17.37
N LYS A 742 27.08 0.94 17.11
CA LYS A 742 26.21 2.11 17.18
C LYS A 742 25.24 2.18 16.00
N ILE A 743 25.67 1.71 14.83
CA ILE A 743 24.85 1.71 13.60
C ILE A 743 23.82 0.59 13.66
N LEU A 744 24.18 -0.57 14.20
CA LEU A 744 23.37 -1.79 14.19
C LEU A 744 22.41 -1.90 15.39
N GLN A 745 22.43 -0.93 16.31
CA GLN A 745 21.52 -0.90 17.46
C GLN A 745 20.05 -0.85 17.01
N PRO A 746 19.17 -1.67 17.64
CA PRO A 746 17.73 -1.57 17.40
C PRO A 746 17.22 -0.15 17.66
N THR A 747 16.40 0.37 16.75
CA THR A 747 15.87 1.73 16.83
C THR A 747 14.40 1.80 16.40
N ARG A 748 13.67 2.76 16.98
CA ARG A 748 12.31 3.16 16.57
C ARG A 748 12.28 4.17 15.45
N HIS A 749 13.43 4.60 14.95
CA HIS A 749 13.57 5.62 13.92
C HIS A 749 14.28 5.04 12.68
N ILE A 750 13.87 3.86 12.23
CA ILE A 750 14.58 3.13 11.17
C ILE A 750 14.62 3.92 9.87
N GLY A 751 13.56 4.68 9.54
CA GLY A 751 13.48 5.47 8.31
C GLY A 751 14.58 6.52 8.24
N GLN A 752 14.82 7.24 9.34
CA GLN A 752 15.91 8.24 9.43
C GLN A 752 17.27 7.60 9.19
N VAL A 753 17.55 6.47 9.87
CA VAL A 753 18.84 5.78 9.71
C VAL A 753 19.02 5.30 8.26
N VAL A 754 17.97 4.75 7.64
CA VAL A 754 18.01 4.28 6.25
C VAL A 754 18.27 5.44 5.29
N THR A 755 17.54 6.55 5.42
CA THR A 755 17.73 7.75 4.60
C THR A 755 19.15 8.29 4.72
N GLU A 756 19.68 8.43 5.93
CA GLU A 756 21.03 8.94 6.17
C GLU A 756 22.09 8.02 5.57
N GLN A 757 21.96 6.70 5.76
CA GLN A 757 22.89 5.71 5.20
C GLN A 757 22.83 5.68 3.67
N LYS A 758 21.63 5.77 3.05
CA LYS A 758 21.50 5.89 1.59
C LYS A 758 22.23 7.11 1.05
N LYS A 759 22.11 8.27 1.72
CA LYS A 759 22.81 9.51 1.36
C LYS A 759 24.32 9.35 1.46
N GLN A 760 24.83 8.76 2.54
CA GLN A 760 26.25 8.52 2.73
C GLN A 760 26.81 7.56 1.68
N ILE A 761 26.13 6.44 1.43
CA ILE A 761 26.51 5.44 0.42
C ILE A 761 26.57 6.08 -0.97
N ALA A 762 25.60 6.92 -1.32
CA ALA A 762 25.57 7.63 -2.60
C ALA A 762 26.75 8.60 -2.75
N LEU A 763 27.13 9.29 -1.67
CA LEU A 763 28.28 10.20 -1.65
C LEU A 763 29.61 9.44 -1.77
N ASP A 764 29.78 8.34 -1.04
CA ASP A 764 30.99 7.52 -1.10
C ASP A 764 31.20 6.95 -2.51
N ASP A 765 30.13 6.50 -3.17
CA ASP A 765 30.15 6.01 -4.55
C ASP A 765 30.46 7.07 -5.59
N TYR A 766 30.13 8.32 -5.28
CA TYR A 766 30.51 9.46 -6.10
C TYR A 766 32.00 9.74 -5.99
N LEU A 767 32.53 9.81 -4.76
CA LEU A 767 33.95 10.05 -4.51
C LEU A 767 34.83 8.97 -5.14
N GLN A 768 34.48 7.68 -4.96
CA GLN A 768 35.22 6.58 -5.60
C GLN A 768 35.19 6.64 -7.14
N ARG A 769 34.09 7.12 -7.73
CA ARG A 769 34.00 7.31 -9.18
C ARG A 769 34.79 8.50 -9.67
N MET A 770 34.82 9.60 -8.90
CA MET A 770 35.71 10.72 -9.20
C MET A 770 37.15 10.27 -9.16
N GLU A 771 37.57 9.55 -8.11
CA GLU A 771 38.92 8.99 -8.03
C GLU A 771 39.23 8.07 -9.20
N ARG A 772 38.32 7.16 -9.56
CA ARG A 772 38.52 6.26 -10.72
C ARG A 772 38.55 7.00 -12.05
N THR A 773 37.75 8.06 -12.19
CA THR A 773 37.69 8.88 -13.40
C THR A 773 38.94 9.74 -13.51
N ASP A 774 39.40 10.34 -12.40
CA ASP A 774 40.67 11.05 -12.30
C ASP A 774 41.84 10.10 -12.58
N GLU A 775 41.79 8.87 -12.08
CA GLU A 775 42.80 7.84 -12.35
C GLU A 775 42.78 7.41 -13.83
N MET A 776 41.60 7.25 -14.44
CA MET A 776 41.47 7.00 -15.88
C MET A 776 41.95 8.19 -16.72
N LEU A 777 41.67 9.43 -16.31
CA LEU A 777 42.13 10.65 -17.00
C LEU A 777 43.64 10.85 -16.82
N ARG A 778 44.21 10.48 -15.66
CA ARG A 778 45.66 10.41 -15.41
C ARG A 778 46.30 9.34 -16.29
N GLN A 779 45.71 8.15 -16.40
CA GLN A 779 46.20 7.08 -17.29
C GLN A 779 46.06 7.41 -18.78
N ALA A 780 45.03 8.19 -19.17
CA ALA A 780 44.81 8.66 -20.53
C ALA A 780 45.58 9.95 -20.87
N GLY A 781 46.43 10.46 -19.97
CA GLY A 781 47.23 11.68 -20.18
C GLY A 781 46.41 12.95 -20.41
N SER A 782 45.15 12.98 -19.97
CA SER A 782 44.17 14.04 -20.25
C SER A 782 43.93 14.99 -19.06
N LEU A 783 44.51 14.68 -17.89
CA LEU A 783 44.43 15.52 -16.70
C LEU A 783 45.62 16.50 -16.71
N VAL A 784 45.37 17.79 -16.95
CA VAL A 784 46.38 18.85 -16.82
C VAL A 784 46.37 19.31 -15.37
N GLU A 785 47.34 18.86 -14.57
CA GLU A 785 47.62 19.49 -13.28
C GLU A 785 48.25 20.87 -13.54
N PRO A 786 47.83 21.94 -12.86
CA PRO A 786 48.54 23.21 -12.95
C PRO A 786 49.93 23.03 -12.34
N ASP A 787 50.97 23.18 -13.17
CA ASP A 787 52.36 23.15 -12.74
C ASP A 787 52.59 24.17 -11.62
N GLY A 788 52.88 23.65 -10.44
CA GLY A 788 53.38 24.43 -9.31
C GLY A 788 54.81 24.87 -9.56
N GLU A 789 55.01 25.90 -10.40
CA GLU A 789 56.19 26.76 -10.31
C GLU A 789 55.81 28.05 -9.57
N VAL A 790 56.00 28.03 -8.25
CA VAL A 790 56.30 29.25 -7.50
C VAL A 790 57.81 29.41 -7.53
N ILE A 791 58.32 30.31 -8.37
CA ILE A 791 59.64 30.93 -8.18
C ILE A 791 59.40 32.44 -8.08
N SER A 792 59.81 32.98 -6.92
CA SER A 792 59.97 34.37 -6.49
C SER A 792 59.55 35.51 -7.41
#